data_AF-A0A662I4Y4-F1
#
_entry.id   AF-A0A662I4Y4-F1
#
_cell.length_a   1.000
_cell.length_b   1.000
_cell.length_c   1.000
_cell.angle_alpha   90.00
_cell.angle_beta   90.00
_cell.angle_gamma   90.00
#
_symmetry.space_group_name_H-M   'P 1'
#
loop_
_entity.id
_entity.type
_entity.pdbx_description
1 polymer ?
#
loop_
_entity_poly.entity_id
_entity_poly.type
_entity_poly.pdbx_seq_one_letter_code
_entity_poly.pdbx_strand_id
1 'polypeptide(L)'
;MLKGKLLAFILGLTLISAALLAPISAVPMFTIRGYVKTWKGEPHTNTIVVAFDIANYEVRGVTKTNASGYFEITVPRGYKYVVFILPLNANGTALSHVPEIADLHSFEDLVEVTINFKAYPAAFVKVYGTIHYVGGDWLEIFSLKVLDTSGTRISEVLDAGKAVYSREFVGKGEVKVSLVDEYGTASSFLVYYEVGVRRGKLPAGLADKSIAIVPAEKPVIVEFTTSIIDNRKPPFLREPIHRVKFTIGDPLNPLTLKPGEKVLFDIEKESLKRIIQEVRRDVDIAESLIEEMERMGFYLAPERADLAKAIALIEEAKLAYEQNQPVEQIIEKLERAYVIATQVVAGRVFFLKTVALEGAPLLSYFIALFAAVMAYYFFEDPKKKLYSFIAFFAAFMIIFALSYPGFPLLWNNRRDLFLISVSTAFFGVLFLLFYLPIKIKEAELPGTFRRGAILAVTFSLAKRFSRLKKTRTGIVVFSLAALIWAFTVLASISTVYGIWSAEVPSVTKVNALVVKHLINETTISSLGYFSDYQWFVQQLGNDSVSVVVYNDPTIKLTILITSPEGKSVEVKAFMGVSEIEDKITGISKIIVEGDWSKVEEKNSVFLPSTLAEKLGVKVGDVVKIEVYRPGVEIPVSEKYVVAGIFDELSLDRIKDIDGTPLKPLVLVKGGFAPANSTDIIIGNWEYLLKEVLLEEKALFSTVFKIYRIAAVGSSDVLKSVARRYIERKGEGYYVYVNTEGKCYKLFFGQKVENILMRNVDFIIPIAIVISVVLVSMYSIVEERRREIFIFNAIGFNPMHIAFLFLAESIVYGLISGGLGYIAGIVTFRVMATYFSSLNLLVREKLEWYWSIIAIFISILVAMIASFKPALKAAMMYTPSRVRRVKATEAEKLKREEKILVTYVGKRYLLSAKIKEDEAVIFFSFIYSRLKDMESGYTERVEDLQEYDEEELPDGTLVKRFTFKCVLLVEGERVVIDNDLRCTKSSKEKFYRVELYAKPHGEKEIPLRYLDRVASMINDILKSWEEERKRLLSSRR
;
A
#
# COMPACT_ATOMS: atom_id res chain seq x y z
N MET A 1 76.27 -19.84 53.47
CA MET A 1 77.02 -18.58 53.23
C MET A 1 77.51 -18.40 51.78
N LEU A 2 77.02 -19.17 50.78
CA LEU A 2 77.38 -19.02 49.35
C LEU A 2 76.27 -18.42 48.45
N LYS A 3 75.00 -18.32 48.92
CA LYS A 3 73.88 -17.78 48.11
C LYS A 3 73.76 -16.24 48.14
N GLY A 4 74.28 -15.56 49.17
CA GLY A 4 74.21 -14.10 49.28
C GLY A 4 75.21 -13.35 48.40
N LYS A 5 76.39 -13.93 48.13
CA LYS A 5 77.42 -13.31 47.27
C LYS A 5 77.14 -13.48 45.78
N LEU A 6 76.44 -14.55 45.37
CA LEU A 6 76.06 -14.75 43.98
C LEU A 6 74.94 -13.79 43.55
N LEU A 7 73.98 -13.50 44.44
CA LEU A 7 72.88 -12.58 44.16
C LEU A 7 73.38 -11.11 44.06
N ALA A 8 74.33 -10.70 44.90
CA ALA A 8 74.95 -9.38 44.83
C ALA A 8 75.82 -9.20 43.57
N PHE A 9 76.49 -10.27 43.12
CA PHE A 9 77.28 -10.23 41.87
C PHE A 9 76.39 -10.21 40.63
N ILE A 10 75.24 -10.91 40.63
CA ILE A 10 74.26 -10.88 39.54
C ILE A 10 73.48 -9.56 39.51
N LEU A 11 73.12 -8.97 40.67
CA LEU A 11 72.55 -7.61 40.71
C LEU A 11 73.56 -6.55 40.27
N GLY A 12 74.83 -6.69 40.63
CA GLY A 12 75.89 -5.80 40.18
C GLY A 12 76.14 -5.87 38.67
N LEU A 13 76.15 -7.08 38.09
CA LEU A 13 76.32 -7.24 36.64
C LEU A 13 75.10 -6.76 35.83
N THR A 14 73.88 -6.92 36.37
CA THR A 14 72.64 -6.47 35.71
C THR A 14 72.44 -4.96 35.78
N LEU A 15 72.86 -4.29 36.86
CA LEU A 15 72.89 -2.83 36.94
C LEU A 15 73.99 -2.20 36.07
N ILE A 16 75.14 -2.85 35.93
CA ILE A 16 76.21 -2.39 35.03
C ILE A 16 75.84 -2.66 33.56
N SER A 17 75.15 -3.76 33.23
CA SER A 17 74.63 -3.98 31.87
C SER A 17 73.45 -3.07 31.52
N ALA A 18 72.65 -2.62 32.50
CA ALA A 18 71.54 -1.68 32.26
C ALA A 18 72.02 -0.22 32.16
N ALA A 19 73.15 0.14 32.78
CA ALA A 19 73.73 1.49 32.68
C ALA A 19 74.65 1.69 31.46
N LEU A 20 75.20 0.61 30.87
CA LEU A 20 76.05 0.66 29.66
C LEU A 20 75.32 0.38 28.34
N LEU A 21 73.98 0.20 28.36
CA LEU A 21 73.14 -0.04 27.17
C LEU A 21 71.99 0.98 27.04
N ALA A 22 72.19 2.21 27.51
CA ALA A 22 71.49 3.33 26.91
C ALA A 22 72.37 3.86 25.77
N PRO A 23 72.12 3.50 24.49
CA PRO A 23 72.67 4.31 23.43
C PRO A 23 71.98 5.67 23.57
N ILE A 24 72.69 6.65 24.12
CA ILE A 24 72.47 8.04 23.77
C ILE A 24 72.92 8.14 22.31
N SER A 25 72.12 7.60 21.40
CA SER A 25 72.24 7.90 19.99
C SER A 25 71.89 9.37 19.88
N ALA A 26 72.90 10.23 19.90
CA ALA A 26 72.74 11.60 19.44
C ALA A 26 72.17 11.49 18.02
N VAL A 27 70.88 11.78 17.87
CA VAL A 27 70.21 11.71 16.58
C VAL A 27 71.00 12.65 15.67
N PRO A 28 71.67 12.16 14.63
CA PRO A 28 72.58 12.99 13.85
C PRO A 28 71.76 14.14 13.25
N MET A 29 72.16 15.38 13.50
CA MET A 29 71.42 16.56 13.04
C MET A 29 71.97 17.00 11.67
N PHE A 30 71.12 17.65 10.87
CA PHE A 30 71.58 18.39 9.69
C PHE A 30 70.92 19.76 9.59
N THR A 31 71.54 20.62 8.80
CA THR A 31 71.09 22.01 8.65
C THR A 31 70.42 22.21 7.29
N ILE A 32 69.27 22.86 7.33
CA ILE A 32 68.57 23.43 6.17
C ILE A 32 68.80 24.93 6.23
N ARG A 33 69.34 25.51 5.16
CA ARG A 33 69.65 26.95 5.07
C ARG A 33 69.19 27.52 3.76
N GLY A 34 69.10 28.84 3.65
CA GLY A 34 68.56 29.40 2.42
C GLY A 34 68.24 30.88 2.47
N TYR A 35 67.67 31.38 1.38
CA TYR A 35 67.21 32.75 1.26
C TYR A 35 65.74 32.80 0.81
N VAL A 36 64.98 33.69 1.42
CA VAL A 36 63.64 34.08 0.96
C VAL A 36 63.74 35.45 0.30
N LYS A 37 63.46 35.51 -1.01
CA LYS A 37 63.43 36.75 -1.78
C LYS A 37 62.06 36.93 -2.38
N THR A 38 61.61 38.17 -2.60
CA THR A 38 60.43 38.46 -3.41
C THR A 38 60.69 38.08 -4.87
N TRP A 39 59.65 37.98 -5.69
CA TRP A 39 59.78 37.71 -7.12
C TRP A 39 60.63 38.76 -7.87
N LYS A 40 60.78 39.97 -7.31
CA LYS A 40 61.66 41.05 -7.81
C LYS A 40 63.12 40.91 -7.36
N GLY A 41 63.43 39.93 -6.50
CA GLY A 41 64.77 39.64 -6.00
C GLY A 41 65.16 40.33 -4.70
N GLU A 42 64.24 41.07 -4.07
CA GLU A 42 64.47 41.76 -2.80
C GLU A 42 64.36 40.79 -1.61
N PRO A 43 65.20 40.88 -0.57
CA PRO A 43 65.11 39.99 0.60
C PRO A 43 63.83 40.23 1.42
N HIS A 44 63.15 39.16 1.86
CA HIS A 44 61.98 39.26 2.75
C HIS A 44 62.35 38.92 4.19
N THR A 45 62.16 39.89 5.10
CA THR A 45 62.74 39.87 6.46
C THR A 45 61.82 39.33 7.55
N ASN A 46 60.53 39.15 7.30
CA ASN A 46 59.55 38.69 8.30
C ASN A 46 58.85 37.41 7.84
N THR A 47 59.62 36.41 7.43
CA THR A 47 59.10 35.12 6.97
C THR A 47 59.36 34.03 8.01
N ILE A 48 58.32 33.28 8.40
CA ILE A 48 58.47 32.08 9.22
C ILE A 48 58.81 30.90 8.29
N VAL A 49 59.87 30.16 8.60
CA VAL A 49 60.26 28.95 7.88
C VAL A 49 60.06 27.75 8.80
N VAL A 50 59.36 26.73 8.30
CA VAL A 50 58.93 25.57 9.08
C VAL A 50 59.47 24.31 8.44
N ALA A 51 60.13 23.44 9.23
CA ALA A 51 60.47 22.08 8.84
C ALA A 51 59.51 21.10 9.52
N PHE A 52 58.64 20.49 8.70
CA PHE A 52 57.61 19.57 9.13
C PHE A 52 58.00 18.13 8.82
N ASP A 53 57.92 17.25 9.82
CA ASP A 53 58.12 15.81 9.67
C ASP A 53 56.78 15.16 9.32
N ILE A 54 56.66 14.69 8.07
CA ILE A 54 55.41 14.13 7.54
C ILE A 54 55.12 12.72 8.10
N ALA A 55 56.15 11.97 8.49
CA ALA A 55 55.97 10.60 8.96
C ALA A 55 55.33 10.56 10.35
N ASN A 56 55.71 11.51 11.22
CA ASN A 56 55.21 11.60 12.60
C ASN A 56 54.23 12.76 12.83
N TYR A 57 53.83 13.47 11.76
CA TYR A 57 52.98 14.66 11.82
C TYR A 57 53.44 15.65 12.90
N GLU A 58 54.72 16.05 12.85
CA GLU A 58 55.31 16.92 13.88
C GLU A 58 56.16 18.06 13.27
N VAL A 59 55.97 19.27 13.79
CA VAL A 59 56.87 20.40 13.50
C VAL A 59 58.19 20.20 14.27
N ARG A 60 59.28 19.91 13.56
CA ARG A 60 60.61 19.63 14.14
C ARG A 60 61.49 20.85 14.26
N GLY A 61 61.23 21.90 13.49
CA GLY A 61 61.86 23.19 13.72
C GLY A 61 61.11 24.35 13.06
N VAL A 62 61.29 25.53 13.63
CA VAL A 62 60.71 26.80 13.18
C VAL A 62 61.78 27.88 13.34
N THR A 63 61.99 28.69 12.31
CA THR A 63 62.92 29.84 12.35
C THR A 63 62.30 31.04 11.63
N LYS A 64 62.87 32.23 11.80
CA LYS A 64 62.48 33.44 11.07
C LYS A 64 63.63 33.93 10.21
N THR A 65 63.33 34.54 9.07
CA THR A 65 64.34 35.16 8.21
C THR A 65 64.97 36.38 8.89
N ASN A 66 66.24 36.65 8.57
CA ASN A 66 66.95 37.84 9.03
C ASN A 66 66.80 39.02 8.04
N ALA A 67 67.51 40.13 8.28
CA ALA A 67 67.45 41.34 7.43
C ALA A 67 67.87 41.12 5.96
N SER A 68 68.64 40.07 5.65
CA SER A 68 69.03 39.68 4.29
C SER A 68 68.15 38.57 3.70
N GLY A 69 67.05 38.22 4.38
CA GLY A 69 66.15 37.13 3.98
C GLY A 69 66.75 35.73 4.19
N TYR A 70 67.90 35.62 4.86
CA TYR A 70 68.56 34.35 5.15
C TYR A 70 67.89 33.66 6.34
N PHE A 71 67.80 32.32 6.26
CA PHE A 71 67.35 31.47 7.35
C PHE A 71 68.25 30.25 7.49
N GLU A 72 68.27 29.72 8.71
CA GLU A 72 68.99 28.50 9.07
C GLU A 72 68.20 27.75 10.13
N ILE A 73 68.00 26.45 9.93
CA ILE A 73 67.23 25.57 10.80
C ILE A 73 67.91 24.20 10.88
N THR A 74 68.12 23.72 12.10
CA THR A 74 68.79 22.44 12.36
C THR A 74 67.76 21.41 12.79
N VAL A 75 67.67 20.29 12.06
CA VAL A 75 66.67 19.23 12.27
C VAL A 75 67.32 17.84 12.34
N PRO A 76 66.71 16.87 13.04
CA PRO A 76 67.26 15.52 13.16
C PRO A 76 67.21 14.74 11.83
N ARG A 77 68.23 13.93 11.53
CA ARG A 77 68.25 13.02 10.37
C ARG A 77 67.36 11.80 10.59
N GLY A 78 67.02 11.10 9.50
CA GLY A 78 66.19 9.89 9.50
C GLY A 78 64.68 10.15 9.46
N TYR A 79 64.27 11.41 9.26
CA TYR A 79 62.87 11.82 9.12
C TYR A 79 62.61 12.40 7.74
N LYS A 80 61.34 12.40 7.35
CA LYS A 80 60.87 12.89 6.05
C LYS A 80 60.38 14.32 6.18
N TYR A 81 61.12 15.25 5.59
CA TYR A 81 60.84 16.68 5.77
C TYR A 81 60.05 17.29 4.62
N VAL A 82 59.13 18.16 4.99
CA VAL A 82 58.52 19.16 4.11
C VAL A 82 58.90 20.52 4.69
N VAL A 83 59.51 21.39 3.89
CA VAL A 83 59.88 22.75 4.32
C VAL A 83 58.96 23.74 3.64
N PHE A 84 58.22 24.53 4.42
CA PHE A 84 57.34 25.56 3.87
C PHE A 84 57.58 26.91 4.56
N ILE A 85 57.21 27.99 3.86
CA ILE A 85 57.38 29.35 4.36
C ILE A 85 56.04 30.09 4.49
N LEU A 86 55.96 30.97 5.49
CA LEU A 86 54.83 31.84 5.77
C LEU A 86 55.31 33.30 5.80
N PRO A 87 55.28 34.01 4.67
CA PRO A 87 55.78 35.39 4.60
C PRO A 87 54.80 36.38 5.23
N LEU A 88 55.14 37.02 6.34
CA LEU A 88 54.24 37.89 7.09
C LEU A 88 54.36 39.38 6.70
N ASN A 89 53.28 40.14 6.91
CA ASN A 89 53.30 41.60 6.87
C ASN A 89 54.19 42.19 7.98
N ALA A 90 54.51 43.48 7.90
CA ALA A 90 55.34 44.18 8.90
C ALA A 90 54.79 44.06 10.34
N ASN A 91 53.47 43.98 10.50
CA ASN A 91 52.79 43.86 11.80
C ASN A 91 52.69 42.40 12.30
N GLY A 92 53.08 41.41 11.50
CA GLY A 92 53.02 39.98 11.85
C GLY A 92 51.61 39.37 11.91
N THR A 93 50.58 40.11 11.48
CA THR A 93 49.17 39.74 11.67
C THR A 93 48.53 39.00 10.50
N ALA A 94 49.11 39.06 9.30
CA ALA A 94 48.59 38.42 8.09
C ALA A 94 49.72 38.08 7.12
N LEU A 95 49.44 37.19 6.17
CA LEU A 95 50.36 36.86 5.08
C LEU A 95 50.48 38.03 4.09
N SER A 96 51.71 38.29 3.67
CA SER A 96 52.09 39.33 2.70
C SER A 96 52.26 38.75 1.29
N HIS A 97 52.74 37.52 1.22
CA HIS A 97 53.05 36.79 -0.01
C HIS A 97 52.46 35.38 0.07
N VAL A 98 52.30 34.74 -1.09
CA VAL A 98 51.80 33.36 -1.21
C VAL A 98 52.78 32.43 -0.47
N PRO A 99 52.31 31.44 0.30
CA PRO A 99 53.19 30.43 0.87
C PRO A 99 53.86 29.56 -0.20
N GLU A 100 55.13 29.21 0.00
CA GLU A 100 55.86 28.26 -0.84
C GLU A 100 56.26 27.01 -0.05
N ILE A 101 56.35 25.88 -0.76
CA ILE A 101 56.66 24.56 -0.22
C ILE A 101 57.78 23.90 -1.02
N ALA A 102 58.75 23.35 -0.30
CA ALA A 102 59.83 22.53 -0.81
C ALA A 102 59.64 21.12 -0.24
N ASP A 103 59.28 20.20 -1.12
CA ASP A 103 58.95 18.84 -0.73
C ASP A 103 60.19 17.94 -0.75
N LEU A 104 60.63 17.49 0.44
CA LEU A 104 61.81 16.66 0.62
C LEU A 104 61.45 15.29 1.23
N HIS A 105 60.16 14.93 1.28
CA HIS A 105 59.70 13.72 1.97
C HIS A 105 60.24 12.42 1.35
N SER A 106 60.64 12.45 0.08
CA SER A 106 61.17 11.30 -0.65
C SER A 106 62.57 10.86 -0.17
N PHE A 107 63.21 11.61 0.73
CA PHE A 107 64.60 11.38 1.17
C PHE A 107 64.73 11.33 2.69
N GLU A 108 65.25 10.23 3.23
CA GLU A 108 65.49 10.04 4.67
C GLU A 108 66.98 10.27 5.06
N ASP A 109 67.86 10.28 4.07
CA ASP A 109 69.34 10.33 4.17
C ASP A 109 69.93 11.71 3.84
N LEU A 110 69.20 12.79 4.16
CA LEU A 110 69.60 14.17 3.87
C LEU A 110 70.76 14.63 4.78
N VAL A 111 71.80 15.21 4.16
CA VAL A 111 73.04 15.65 4.82
C VAL A 111 73.11 17.18 4.94
N GLU A 112 72.70 17.89 3.89
CA GLU A 112 72.66 19.35 3.84
C GLU A 112 71.62 19.78 2.80
N VAL A 113 70.84 20.82 3.10
CA VAL A 113 69.82 21.34 2.16
C VAL A 113 69.95 22.86 2.09
N THR A 114 70.06 23.39 0.88
CA THR A 114 70.03 24.82 0.58
C THR A 114 68.79 25.16 -0.24
N ILE A 115 67.88 26.00 0.28
CA ILE A 115 66.62 26.34 -0.38
C ILE A 115 66.56 27.83 -0.71
N ASN A 116 66.29 28.16 -1.97
CA ASN A 116 66.04 29.54 -2.39
C ASN A 116 64.56 29.68 -2.73
N PHE A 117 63.82 30.44 -1.93
CA PHE A 117 62.40 30.73 -2.15
C PHE A 117 62.22 32.06 -2.88
N LYS A 118 61.28 32.09 -3.84
CA LYS A 118 60.82 33.29 -4.54
C LYS A 118 59.36 33.58 -4.23
N ALA A 119 59.12 34.55 -3.35
CA ALA A 119 57.81 34.91 -2.82
C ALA A 119 57.03 35.86 -3.74
N TYR A 120 55.79 35.51 -4.08
CA TYR A 120 54.88 36.36 -4.88
C TYR A 120 53.87 37.09 -3.98
N PRO A 121 53.55 38.38 -4.20
CA PRO A 121 52.58 39.11 -3.40
C PRO A 121 51.24 38.38 -3.36
N ALA A 122 50.60 38.31 -2.20
CA ALA A 122 49.35 37.57 -2.02
C ALA A 122 48.12 38.47 -2.21
N ALA A 123 47.09 37.92 -2.84
CA ALA A 123 45.70 38.33 -2.72
C ALA A 123 44.86 37.15 -2.20
N PHE A 124 43.64 37.41 -1.74
CA PHE A 124 42.84 36.42 -1.03
C PHE A 124 41.45 36.25 -1.65
N VAL A 125 41.08 35.00 -1.93
CA VAL A 125 39.73 34.63 -2.32
C VAL A 125 39.12 33.84 -1.18
N LYS A 126 38.17 34.44 -0.47
CA LYS A 126 37.46 33.79 0.64
C LYS A 126 36.12 33.27 0.15
N VAL A 127 35.93 31.97 0.31
CA VAL A 127 34.69 31.25 0.05
C VAL A 127 33.87 31.18 1.33
N TYR A 128 32.56 31.40 1.24
CA TYR A 128 31.62 31.30 2.35
C TYR A 128 30.25 30.81 1.86
N GLY A 129 29.45 30.25 2.78
CA GLY A 129 28.16 29.62 2.49
C GLY A 129 28.21 28.10 2.66
N THR A 130 27.07 27.44 2.46
CA THR A 130 26.90 25.98 2.55
C THR A 130 26.47 25.39 1.22
N ILE A 131 26.94 24.19 0.92
CA ILE A 131 26.48 23.45 -0.26
C ILE A 131 25.24 22.67 0.10
N HIS A 132 24.16 22.96 -0.61
CA HIS A 132 22.93 22.20 -0.53
C HIS A 132 22.89 21.16 -1.65
N TYR A 133 22.23 20.04 -1.39
CA TYR A 133 22.00 19.02 -2.40
C TYR A 133 20.69 18.28 -2.14
N VAL A 134 19.94 18.00 -3.19
CA VAL A 134 18.68 17.26 -3.13
C VAL A 134 18.94 15.84 -3.61
N GLY A 135 18.49 14.83 -2.86
CA GLY A 135 18.67 13.41 -3.19
C GLY A 135 20.01 12.81 -2.73
N GLY A 136 20.75 13.48 -1.85
CA GLY A 136 22.06 13.04 -1.36
C GLY A 136 22.63 13.96 -0.28
N ASP A 137 23.84 13.66 0.20
CA ASP A 137 24.48 14.37 1.31
C ASP A 137 25.86 14.93 0.91
N TRP A 138 26.13 16.17 1.31
CA TRP A 138 27.45 16.79 1.17
C TRP A 138 28.36 16.38 2.33
N LEU A 139 29.57 15.90 2.01
CA LEU A 139 30.53 15.42 3.01
C LEU A 139 31.38 16.54 3.65
N GLU A 140 31.09 17.83 3.35
CA GLU A 140 31.87 18.99 3.84
C GLU A 140 33.36 18.99 3.41
N ILE A 141 33.74 18.08 2.51
CA ILE A 141 35.09 17.98 1.97
C ILE A 141 35.15 18.75 0.65
N PHE A 142 35.96 19.80 0.61
CA PHE A 142 36.22 20.56 -0.62
C PHE A 142 37.70 20.92 -0.76
N SER A 143 38.11 21.23 -1.99
CA SER A 143 39.42 21.80 -2.31
C SER A 143 39.26 23.04 -3.19
N LEU A 144 40.19 23.98 -3.05
CA LEU A 144 40.31 25.20 -3.83
C LEU A 144 41.65 25.16 -4.55
N LYS A 145 41.63 25.00 -5.88
CA LYS A 145 42.85 24.95 -6.69
C LYS A 145 43.05 26.26 -7.42
N VAL A 146 44.26 26.79 -7.37
CA VAL A 146 44.65 28.01 -8.07
C VAL A 146 45.28 27.63 -9.40
N LEU A 147 44.62 28.03 -10.48
CA LEU A 147 44.97 27.70 -11.86
C LEU A 147 45.34 28.97 -12.63
N ASP A 148 46.18 28.81 -13.66
CA ASP A 148 46.36 29.81 -14.70
C ASP A 148 45.18 29.81 -15.69
N THR A 149 45.11 30.80 -16.56
CA THR A 149 44.14 30.96 -17.67
C THR A 149 44.02 29.75 -18.60
N SER A 150 45.06 28.92 -18.68
CA SER A 150 45.08 27.67 -19.44
C SER A 150 44.55 26.43 -18.69
N GLY A 151 44.18 26.58 -17.41
CA GLY A 151 43.72 25.49 -16.54
C GLY A 151 44.84 24.65 -15.91
N THR A 152 46.11 25.04 -16.10
CA THR A 152 47.27 24.42 -15.43
C THR A 152 47.45 24.97 -14.01
N ARG A 153 48.01 24.16 -13.12
CA ARG A 153 48.29 24.54 -11.72
C ARG A 153 49.29 25.70 -11.68
N ILE A 154 49.03 26.72 -10.85
CA ILE A 154 49.91 27.90 -10.79
C ILE A 154 51.32 27.56 -10.30
N SER A 155 51.48 26.49 -9.52
CA SER A 155 52.79 25.97 -9.08
C SER A 155 53.64 25.37 -10.21
N GLU A 156 53.02 24.94 -11.30
CA GLU A 156 53.71 24.41 -12.48
C GLU A 156 54.22 25.56 -13.37
N VAL A 157 53.43 26.63 -13.48
CA VAL A 157 53.68 27.79 -14.35
C VAL A 157 54.66 28.79 -13.75
N LEU A 158 54.49 29.14 -12.47
CA LEU A 158 55.35 30.13 -11.80
C LEU A 158 56.59 29.48 -11.17
N ASP A 159 57.71 30.19 -11.24
CA ASP A 159 58.96 29.78 -10.60
C ASP A 159 59.00 30.31 -9.15
N ALA A 160 58.84 29.40 -8.18
CA ALA A 160 58.99 29.67 -6.74
C ALA A 160 60.40 29.39 -6.20
N GLY A 161 61.35 29.04 -7.07
CA GLY A 161 62.75 28.78 -6.72
C GLY A 161 63.12 27.30 -6.68
N LYS A 162 64.26 27.00 -6.04
CA LYS A 162 64.89 25.67 -6.07
C LYS A 162 65.51 25.29 -4.73
N ALA A 163 65.41 24.02 -4.38
CA ALA A 163 66.08 23.40 -3.25
C ALA A 163 67.20 22.47 -3.75
N VAL A 164 68.44 22.77 -3.40
CA VAL A 164 69.60 21.91 -3.68
C VAL A 164 69.89 21.12 -2.41
N TYR A 165 69.92 19.80 -2.50
CA TYR A 165 70.15 18.92 -1.36
C TYR A 165 71.35 18.00 -1.61
N SER A 166 71.99 17.56 -0.54
CA SER A 166 73.06 16.56 -0.56
C SER A 166 72.62 15.32 0.21
N ARG A 167 72.78 14.14 -0.40
CA ARG A 167 72.48 12.83 0.20
C ARG A 167 73.75 12.08 0.56
N GLU A 168 73.67 11.23 1.56
CA GLU A 168 74.82 10.47 2.08
C GLU A 168 75.41 9.49 1.05
N PHE A 169 74.56 8.84 0.24
CA PHE A 169 75.00 7.76 -0.67
C PHE A 169 74.91 8.08 -2.17
N VAL A 170 74.29 9.20 -2.57
CA VAL A 170 73.93 9.51 -3.97
C VAL A 170 74.51 10.84 -4.48
N GLY A 171 75.03 11.71 -3.60
CA GLY A 171 75.58 13.02 -3.97
C GLY A 171 74.54 14.17 -3.95
N LYS A 172 74.79 15.25 -4.73
CA LYS A 172 73.93 16.44 -4.79
C LYS A 172 72.78 16.28 -5.79
N GLY A 173 71.58 16.73 -5.43
CA GLY A 173 70.40 16.78 -6.29
C GLY A 173 69.63 18.09 -6.15
N GLU A 174 68.64 18.31 -7.01
CA GLU A 174 67.76 19.48 -7.00
C GLU A 174 66.28 19.08 -6.94
N VAL A 175 65.48 19.79 -6.14
CA VAL A 175 64.00 19.74 -6.13
C VAL A 175 63.45 21.13 -6.47
N LYS A 176 62.41 21.18 -7.29
CA LYS A 176 61.66 22.42 -7.58
C LYS A 176 60.88 22.85 -6.34
N VAL A 177 60.97 24.12 -5.97
CA VAL A 177 60.08 24.72 -4.97
C VAL A 177 58.78 25.11 -5.66
N SER A 178 57.65 24.78 -5.03
CA SER A 178 56.31 25.03 -5.57
C SER A 178 55.59 26.09 -4.74
N LEU A 179 54.78 26.93 -5.38
CA LEU A 179 53.79 27.72 -4.66
C LEU A 179 52.72 26.78 -4.11
N VAL A 180 52.15 27.12 -2.95
CA VAL A 180 50.93 26.45 -2.49
C VAL A 180 49.78 26.88 -3.38
N ASP A 181 49.20 25.92 -4.11
CA ASP A 181 48.15 26.15 -5.09
C ASP A 181 46.87 25.37 -4.80
N GLU A 182 46.84 24.58 -3.73
CA GLU A 182 45.68 23.80 -3.31
C GLU A 182 45.35 24.09 -1.84
N TYR A 183 44.17 24.66 -1.62
CA TYR A 183 43.60 25.04 -0.31
C TYR A 183 42.31 24.24 -0.06
N GLY A 184 41.66 24.44 1.10
CA GLY A 184 40.45 23.69 1.49
C GLY A 184 40.70 22.52 2.44
N THR A 185 39.65 21.75 2.71
CA THR A 185 39.65 20.63 3.67
C THR A 185 40.71 19.58 3.34
N ALA A 186 40.95 19.32 2.05
CA ALA A 186 41.89 18.29 1.56
C ALA A 186 43.33 18.80 1.32
N SER A 187 43.66 20.04 1.70
CA SER A 187 44.99 20.61 1.46
C SER A 187 46.05 20.07 2.43
N SER A 188 47.10 19.45 1.90
CA SER A 188 48.24 18.97 2.70
C SER A 188 48.94 20.11 3.45
N PHE A 189 49.07 21.29 2.84
CA PHE A 189 49.69 22.46 3.48
C PHE A 189 48.89 22.92 4.70
N LEU A 190 47.57 22.99 4.59
CA LEU A 190 46.72 23.39 5.72
C LEU A 190 46.80 22.37 6.86
N VAL A 191 46.89 21.08 6.57
CA VAL A 191 47.11 20.05 7.60
C VAL A 191 48.42 20.31 8.36
N TYR A 192 49.52 20.61 7.66
CA TYR A 192 50.80 20.90 8.31
C TYR A 192 50.74 22.16 9.20
N TYR A 193 50.05 23.20 8.71
CA TYR A 193 49.83 24.44 9.44
C TYR A 193 48.95 24.23 10.69
N GLU A 194 47.80 23.57 10.55
CA GLU A 194 46.84 23.27 11.63
C GLU A 194 47.50 22.47 12.76
N VAL A 195 48.29 21.44 12.41
CA VAL A 195 49.07 20.66 13.40
C VAL A 195 50.06 21.53 14.16
N GLY A 196 50.76 22.43 13.46
CA GLY A 196 51.71 23.36 14.09
C GLY A 196 51.04 24.36 15.03
N VAL A 197 49.85 24.86 14.68
CA VAL A 197 49.04 25.75 15.53
C VAL A 197 48.52 25.01 16.75
N ARG A 198 47.95 23.81 16.59
CA ARG A 198 47.42 22.98 17.69
C ARG A 198 48.49 22.66 18.74
N ARG A 199 49.73 22.42 18.30
CA ARG A 199 50.87 22.17 19.18
C ARG A 199 51.54 23.45 19.72
N GLY A 200 50.97 24.63 19.47
CA GLY A 200 51.49 25.92 19.94
C GLY A 200 52.82 26.35 19.31
N LYS A 201 53.23 25.73 18.20
CA LYS A 201 54.50 26.01 17.50
C LYS A 201 54.36 27.06 16.38
N LEU A 202 53.14 27.32 15.89
CA LEU A 202 52.84 28.31 14.85
C LEU A 202 51.74 29.30 15.29
N PRO A 203 51.70 30.53 14.76
CA PRO A 203 50.65 31.51 15.08
C PRO A 203 49.32 31.10 14.45
N ALA A 204 48.22 31.24 15.20
CA ALA A 204 46.86 30.99 14.69
C ALA A 204 46.36 32.11 13.77
N GLY A 205 45.46 31.79 12.83
CA GLY A 205 44.73 32.76 12.01
C GLY A 205 45.42 33.28 10.74
N LEU A 206 46.57 32.71 10.34
CA LEU A 206 47.31 33.12 9.14
C LEU A 206 46.79 32.49 7.86
N ALA A 207 46.30 31.25 7.93
CA ALA A 207 45.69 30.52 6.82
C ALA A 207 44.39 29.84 7.31
N ASP A 208 43.40 29.77 6.42
CA ASP A 208 42.09 29.20 6.70
C ASP A 208 41.68 28.30 5.53
N LYS A 209 40.99 27.19 5.82
CA LYS A 209 40.44 26.28 4.80
C LYS A 209 39.48 26.98 3.84
N SER A 210 38.82 28.06 4.27
CA SER A 210 37.89 28.80 3.42
C SER A 210 38.56 29.86 2.54
N ILE A 211 39.89 30.02 2.61
CA ILE A 211 40.64 31.08 1.91
C ILE A 211 41.66 30.46 0.95
N ALA A 212 41.51 30.75 -0.34
CA ALA A 212 42.56 30.51 -1.32
C ALA A 212 43.47 31.74 -1.40
N ILE A 213 44.78 31.52 -1.32
CA ILE A 213 45.79 32.56 -1.45
C ILE A 213 46.33 32.52 -2.87
N VAL A 214 46.20 33.63 -3.59
CA VAL A 214 46.54 33.72 -5.02
C VAL A 214 47.64 34.75 -5.27
N PRO A 215 48.51 34.57 -6.29
CA PRO A 215 49.50 35.57 -6.65
C PRO A 215 48.82 36.82 -7.21
N ALA A 216 49.05 37.96 -6.56
CA ALA A 216 48.51 39.24 -6.99
C ALA A 216 49.14 39.71 -8.31
N GLU A 217 48.42 40.55 -9.05
CA GLU A 217 48.82 41.11 -10.36
C GLU A 217 49.06 40.05 -11.45
N LYS A 218 48.65 38.79 -11.22
CA LYS A 218 48.66 37.70 -12.19
C LYS A 218 47.23 37.26 -12.50
N PRO A 219 46.90 36.95 -13.76
CA PRO A 219 45.60 36.41 -14.10
C PRO A 219 45.50 34.98 -13.57
N VAL A 220 44.52 34.72 -12.69
CA VAL A 220 44.29 33.41 -12.09
C VAL A 220 42.83 33.02 -12.10
N ILE A 221 42.58 31.72 -12.00
CA ILE A 221 41.25 31.11 -11.83
C ILE A 221 41.32 30.26 -10.57
N VAL A 222 40.30 30.34 -9.70
CA VAL A 222 40.21 29.47 -8.53
C VAL A 222 39.14 28.41 -8.78
N GLU A 223 39.52 27.15 -8.90
CA GLU A 223 38.62 26.01 -9.03
C GLU A 223 38.23 25.48 -7.64
N PHE A 224 36.97 25.62 -7.24
CA PHE A 224 36.40 24.91 -6.11
C PHE A 224 35.97 23.52 -6.56
N THR A 225 36.39 22.46 -5.87
CA THR A 225 35.92 21.09 -6.11
C THR A 225 35.41 20.48 -4.81
N THR A 226 34.25 19.82 -4.85
CA THR A 226 33.73 19.03 -3.74
C THR A 226 33.16 17.69 -4.20
N SER A 227 32.98 16.76 -3.27
CA SER A 227 32.33 15.47 -3.53
C SER A 227 31.03 15.38 -2.72
N ILE A 228 29.98 14.91 -3.38
CA ILE A 228 28.64 14.72 -2.81
C ILE A 228 28.28 13.25 -2.97
N ILE A 229 27.72 12.64 -1.93
CA ILE A 229 27.15 11.29 -2.02
C ILE A 229 25.76 11.42 -2.61
N ASP A 230 25.53 10.79 -3.76
CA ASP A 230 24.23 10.77 -4.41
C ASP A 230 23.47 9.50 -4.01
N ASN A 231 22.35 9.67 -3.29
CA ASN A 231 21.51 8.58 -2.79
C ASN A 231 20.36 8.24 -3.77
N ARG A 232 20.32 8.85 -4.96
CA ARG A 232 19.37 8.50 -6.02
C ARG A 232 19.46 7.01 -6.39
N LYS A 233 18.35 6.45 -6.86
CA LYS A 233 18.30 5.10 -7.45
C LYS A 233 18.37 5.20 -8.98
N PRO A 234 18.94 4.21 -9.69
CA PRO A 234 18.82 4.13 -11.14
C PRO A 234 17.35 4.20 -11.56
N PRO A 235 16.99 4.93 -12.64
CA PRO A 235 17.85 5.53 -13.67
C PRO A 235 18.31 6.97 -13.40
N PHE A 236 17.97 7.54 -12.25
CA PHE A 236 18.34 8.92 -11.89
C PHE A 236 19.79 9.03 -11.39
N LEU A 237 20.31 7.93 -10.83
CA LEU A 237 21.68 7.84 -10.34
C LEU A 237 22.70 7.91 -11.51
N ARG A 238 23.63 8.87 -11.46
CA ARG A 238 24.78 8.93 -12.38
C ARG A 238 25.96 8.12 -11.86
N GLU A 239 26.49 8.58 -10.73
CA GLU A 239 27.65 8.02 -10.03
C GLU A 239 27.38 8.13 -8.52
N PRO A 240 27.75 7.14 -7.70
CA PRO A 240 27.51 7.19 -6.24
C PRO A 240 28.19 8.39 -5.56
N ILE A 241 29.29 8.87 -6.13
CA ILE A 241 30.02 10.04 -5.64
C ILE A 241 30.08 11.06 -6.77
N HIS A 242 29.28 12.11 -6.67
CA HIS A 242 29.23 13.19 -7.64
C HIS A 242 30.23 14.28 -7.28
N ARG A 243 31.20 14.56 -8.17
CA ARG A 243 32.13 15.68 -7.99
C ARG A 243 31.58 16.95 -8.60
N VAL A 244 31.35 17.95 -7.77
CA VAL A 244 30.90 19.28 -8.18
C VAL A 244 32.10 20.22 -8.25
N LYS A 245 32.19 20.96 -9.36
CA LYS A 245 33.27 21.92 -9.62
C LYS A 245 32.69 23.30 -9.90
N PHE A 246 33.27 24.33 -9.30
CA PHE A 246 32.99 25.74 -9.56
C PHE A 246 34.29 26.45 -9.92
N THR A 247 34.23 27.43 -10.81
CA THR A 247 35.39 28.29 -11.13
C THR A 247 35.06 29.73 -10.75
N ILE A 248 35.94 30.34 -9.96
CA ILE A 248 35.90 31.75 -9.60
C ILE A 248 36.85 32.46 -10.58
N GLY A 249 36.27 33.24 -11.49
CA GLY A 249 36.95 33.69 -12.73
C GLY A 249 36.72 32.72 -13.88
N ASP A 250 36.75 33.25 -15.10
CA ASP A 250 36.60 32.49 -16.36
C ASP A 250 37.89 32.66 -17.18
N PRO A 251 38.34 31.69 -18.00
CA PRO A 251 39.42 31.91 -18.97
C PRO A 251 39.29 33.20 -19.80
N LEU A 252 38.06 33.63 -20.10
CA LEU A 252 37.78 34.90 -20.81
C LEU A 252 37.83 36.14 -19.91
N ASN A 253 37.68 35.98 -18.59
CA ASN A 253 37.71 37.05 -17.60
C ASN A 253 38.39 36.54 -16.30
N PRO A 254 39.72 36.40 -16.29
CA PRO A 254 40.45 35.85 -15.15
C PRO A 254 40.53 36.86 -13.99
N LEU A 255 40.65 36.36 -12.76
CA LEU A 255 40.82 37.21 -11.59
C LEU A 255 42.20 37.85 -11.62
N THR A 256 42.24 39.17 -11.66
CA THR A 256 43.49 39.94 -11.53
C THR A 256 43.36 40.87 -10.32
N LEU A 257 43.86 40.42 -9.17
CA LEU A 257 43.68 41.09 -7.88
C LEU A 257 44.90 41.91 -7.50
N LYS A 258 44.68 43.03 -6.79
CA LYS A 258 45.76 43.85 -6.22
C LYS A 258 46.36 43.17 -4.97
N PRO A 259 47.62 43.47 -4.62
CA PRO A 259 48.23 42.95 -3.40
C PRO A 259 47.38 43.26 -2.16
N GLY A 260 47.04 42.22 -1.38
CA GLY A 260 46.21 42.31 -0.19
C GLY A 260 44.69 42.43 -0.42
N GLU A 261 44.22 42.48 -1.67
CA GLU A 261 42.80 42.52 -2.02
C GLU A 261 42.08 41.22 -1.60
N LYS A 262 40.85 41.35 -1.10
CA LYS A 262 40.02 40.24 -0.64
C LYS A 262 38.74 40.16 -1.44
N VAL A 263 38.53 39.06 -2.15
CA VAL A 263 37.28 38.76 -2.87
C VAL A 263 36.46 37.76 -2.07
N LEU A 264 35.18 38.05 -1.88
CA LEU A 264 34.21 37.18 -1.21
C LEU A 264 33.42 36.43 -2.28
N PHE A 265 33.40 35.09 -2.21
CA PHE A 265 32.64 34.24 -3.11
C PHE A 265 31.61 33.41 -2.35
N ASP A 266 30.35 33.55 -2.75
CA ASP A 266 29.21 32.85 -2.16
C ASP A 266 28.98 31.51 -2.89
N ILE A 267 29.31 30.40 -2.23
CA ILE A 267 29.07 29.05 -2.76
C ILE A 267 27.63 28.61 -2.64
N GLU A 268 26.86 29.17 -1.72
CA GLU A 268 25.46 28.81 -1.50
C GLU A 268 24.62 29.20 -2.72
N LYS A 269 24.87 30.39 -3.27
CA LYS A 269 24.20 30.87 -4.48
C LYS A 269 24.46 30.00 -5.71
N GLU A 270 25.72 29.64 -5.97
CA GLU A 270 26.07 28.77 -7.09
C GLU A 270 25.57 27.33 -6.88
N SER A 271 25.59 26.84 -5.63
CA SER A 271 25.01 25.55 -5.27
C SER A 271 23.52 25.50 -5.62
N LEU A 272 22.72 26.49 -5.22
CA LEU A 272 21.28 26.53 -5.50
C LEU A 272 20.96 26.53 -7.00
N LYS A 273 21.68 27.34 -7.77
CA LYS A 273 21.55 27.38 -9.22
C LYS A 273 21.77 26.00 -9.85
N ARG A 274 22.76 25.25 -9.35
CA ARG A 274 23.05 23.89 -9.84
C ARG A 274 21.98 22.89 -9.40
N ILE A 275 21.51 22.94 -8.16
CA ILE A 275 20.45 22.04 -7.68
C ILE A 275 19.17 22.20 -8.53
N ILE A 276 18.78 23.43 -8.86
CA ILE A 276 17.62 23.70 -9.73
C ILE A 276 17.78 22.97 -11.08
N GLN A 277 18.98 23.01 -11.67
CA GLN A 277 19.30 22.31 -12.92
C GLN A 277 19.29 20.79 -12.76
N GLU A 278 19.84 20.26 -11.66
CA GLU A 278 19.88 18.82 -11.41
C GLU A 278 18.48 18.25 -11.14
N VAL A 279 17.64 18.93 -10.36
CA VAL A 279 16.24 18.52 -10.14
C VAL A 279 15.41 18.67 -11.44
N ARG A 280 15.70 19.68 -12.28
CA ARG A 280 15.08 19.78 -13.61
C ARG A 280 15.45 18.59 -14.48
N ARG A 281 16.73 18.18 -14.48
CA ARG A 281 17.17 16.97 -15.17
C ARG A 281 16.45 15.72 -14.64
N ASP A 282 16.27 15.59 -13.33
CA ASP A 282 15.52 14.47 -12.75
C ASP A 282 14.07 14.42 -13.30
N VAL A 283 13.43 15.59 -13.44
CA VAL A 283 12.12 15.72 -14.11
C VAL A 283 12.19 15.33 -15.59
N ASP A 284 13.21 15.77 -16.34
CA ASP A 284 13.37 15.43 -17.75
C ASP A 284 13.59 13.90 -17.94
N ILE A 285 14.31 13.24 -17.02
CA ILE A 285 14.46 11.78 -17.00
C ILE A 285 13.08 11.14 -16.75
N ALA A 286 12.31 11.61 -15.77
CA ALA A 286 10.97 11.10 -15.50
C ALA A 286 10.02 11.31 -16.71
N GLU A 287 10.12 12.43 -17.43
CA GLU A 287 9.39 12.67 -18.66
C GLU A 287 9.76 11.65 -19.74
N SER A 288 11.06 11.40 -19.93
CA SER A 288 11.54 10.40 -20.90
C SER A 288 11.05 8.98 -20.56
N LEU A 289 10.96 8.63 -19.27
CA LEU A 289 10.39 7.36 -18.81
C LEU A 289 8.90 7.27 -19.15
N ILE A 290 8.13 8.34 -18.93
CA ILE A 290 6.71 8.37 -19.31
C ILE A 290 6.57 8.17 -20.82
N GLU A 291 7.35 8.89 -21.64
CA GLU A 291 7.28 8.77 -23.09
C GLU A 291 7.64 7.37 -23.60
N GLU A 292 8.66 6.74 -23.03
CA GLU A 292 9.03 5.36 -23.38
C GLU A 292 7.89 4.39 -23.08
N MET A 293 7.25 4.55 -21.92
CA MET A 293 6.13 3.72 -21.48
C MET A 293 4.86 3.95 -22.29
N GLU A 294 4.54 5.21 -22.64
CA GLU A 294 3.43 5.55 -23.53
C GLU A 294 3.62 4.94 -24.93
N ARG A 295 4.86 4.94 -25.47
CA ARG A 295 5.19 4.25 -26.73
C ARG A 295 4.97 2.74 -26.65
N MET A 296 5.24 2.13 -25.50
CA MET A 296 4.93 0.71 -25.25
C MET A 296 3.42 0.45 -25.12
N GLY A 297 2.62 1.48 -24.87
CA GLY A 297 1.15 1.43 -24.84
C GLY A 297 0.50 1.68 -23.50
N PHE A 298 1.26 2.07 -22.48
CA PHE A 298 0.72 2.37 -21.16
C PHE A 298 -0.02 3.70 -21.17
N TYR A 299 -1.13 3.79 -20.42
CA TYR A 299 -1.84 5.05 -20.23
C TYR A 299 -1.38 5.75 -18.93
N LEU A 300 -0.64 6.87 -19.06
CA LEU A 300 0.04 7.57 -17.95
C LEU A 300 -0.39 9.04 -17.75
N ALA A 301 -1.64 9.38 -18.09
CA ALA A 301 -2.15 10.75 -17.93
C ALA A 301 -2.08 11.28 -16.48
N PRO A 302 -2.39 10.49 -15.42
CA PRO A 302 -2.24 10.95 -14.04
C PRO A 302 -0.78 11.27 -13.67
N GLU A 303 0.17 10.46 -14.14
CA GLU A 303 1.61 10.64 -13.90
C GLU A 303 2.12 11.90 -14.60
N ARG A 304 1.66 12.17 -15.83
CA ARG A 304 1.97 13.42 -16.54
C ARG A 304 1.42 14.65 -15.82
N ALA A 305 0.22 14.56 -15.24
CA ALA A 305 -0.36 15.64 -14.44
C ALA A 305 0.42 15.90 -13.13
N ASP A 306 0.93 14.86 -12.48
CA ASP A 306 1.80 15.00 -11.31
C ASP A 306 3.17 15.59 -11.70
N LEU A 307 3.75 15.17 -12.83
CA LEU A 307 5.00 15.74 -13.35
C LEU A 307 4.87 17.23 -13.69
N ALA A 308 3.72 17.67 -14.22
CA ALA A 308 3.43 19.08 -14.45
C ALA A 308 3.47 19.92 -13.14
N LYS A 309 3.05 19.33 -12.01
CA LYS A 309 3.19 19.99 -10.69
C LYS A 309 4.65 20.11 -10.27
N ALA A 310 5.48 19.10 -10.55
CA ALA A 310 6.91 19.17 -10.28
C ALA A 310 7.59 20.27 -11.11
N ILE A 311 7.23 20.40 -12.39
CA ILE A 311 7.70 21.49 -13.27
C ILE A 311 7.31 22.86 -12.68
N ALA A 312 6.04 23.03 -12.27
CA ALA A 312 5.58 24.27 -11.65
C ALA A 312 6.38 24.64 -10.39
N LEU A 313 6.65 23.66 -9.51
CA LEU A 313 7.48 23.86 -8.31
C LEU A 313 8.91 24.28 -8.64
N ILE A 314 9.51 23.74 -9.71
CA ILE A 314 10.86 24.12 -10.15
C ILE A 314 10.87 25.55 -10.70
N GLU A 315 9.87 25.94 -11.49
CA GLU A 315 9.77 27.33 -11.99
C GLU A 315 9.53 28.32 -10.83
N GLU A 316 8.71 27.96 -9.83
CA GLU A 316 8.55 28.74 -8.61
C GLU A 316 9.85 28.84 -7.79
N ALA A 317 10.65 27.76 -7.74
CA ALA A 317 11.95 27.75 -7.07
C ALA A 317 12.98 28.63 -7.81
N LYS A 318 12.95 28.61 -9.14
CA LYS A 318 13.79 29.46 -9.99
C LYS A 318 13.45 30.95 -9.84
N LEU A 319 12.17 31.30 -9.85
CA LEU A 319 11.70 32.66 -9.55
C LEU A 319 12.11 33.11 -8.14
N ALA A 320 11.98 32.24 -7.15
CA ALA A 320 12.39 32.52 -5.77
C ALA A 320 13.92 32.75 -5.65
N TYR A 321 14.72 31.99 -6.40
CA TYR A 321 16.17 32.19 -6.51
C TYR A 321 16.52 33.54 -7.15
N GLU A 322 15.85 33.92 -8.24
CA GLU A 322 16.05 35.22 -8.91
C GLU A 322 15.66 36.41 -8.01
N GLN A 323 14.69 36.21 -7.11
CA GLN A 323 14.24 37.20 -6.11
C GLN A 323 15.05 37.21 -4.81
N ASN A 324 16.08 36.36 -4.67
CA ASN A 324 16.84 36.15 -3.43
C ASN A 324 15.95 35.85 -2.19
N GLN A 325 14.92 35.03 -2.36
CA GLN A 325 14.11 34.52 -1.24
C GLN A 325 14.93 33.60 -0.32
N PRO A 326 14.46 33.31 0.92
CA PRO A 326 15.15 32.39 1.83
C PRO A 326 15.42 31.03 1.20
N VAL A 327 16.65 30.54 1.40
CA VAL A 327 17.18 29.33 0.77
C VAL A 327 16.32 28.09 1.09
N GLU A 328 15.78 28.03 2.30
CA GLU A 328 14.94 26.93 2.77
C GLU A 328 13.64 26.81 1.96
N GLN A 329 13.04 27.93 1.55
CA GLN A 329 11.83 27.93 0.74
C GLN A 329 12.10 27.42 -0.68
N ILE A 330 13.28 27.70 -1.22
CA ILE A 330 13.72 27.21 -2.53
C ILE A 330 13.95 25.70 -2.45
N ILE A 331 14.69 25.25 -1.44
CA ILE A 331 14.99 23.83 -1.23
C ILE A 331 13.73 23.01 -0.99
N GLU A 332 12.77 23.50 -0.20
CA GLU A 332 11.50 22.78 0.04
C GLU A 332 10.74 22.50 -1.28
N LYS A 333 10.68 23.48 -2.19
CA LYS A 333 10.05 23.31 -3.51
C LYS A 333 10.81 22.28 -4.36
N LEU A 334 12.14 22.34 -4.34
CA LEU A 334 13.00 21.43 -5.10
C LEU A 334 12.95 19.98 -4.57
N GLU A 335 12.94 19.77 -3.25
CA GLU A 335 12.78 18.45 -2.64
C GLU A 335 11.43 17.83 -2.98
N ARG A 336 10.34 18.62 -2.93
CA ARG A 336 9.00 18.16 -3.35
C ARG A 336 8.96 17.79 -4.83
N ALA A 337 9.54 18.63 -5.70
CA ALA A 337 9.65 18.32 -7.13
C ALA A 337 10.46 17.04 -7.39
N TYR A 338 11.57 16.87 -6.67
CA TYR A 338 12.40 15.66 -6.71
C TYR A 338 11.64 14.41 -6.28
N VAL A 339 10.90 14.44 -5.16
CA VAL A 339 10.09 13.31 -4.68
C VAL A 339 9.00 12.95 -5.70
N ILE A 340 8.34 13.95 -6.29
CA ILE A 340 7.33 13.72 -7.33
C ILE A 340 7.96 13.02 -8.54
N ALA A 341 9.07 13.52 -9.06
CA ALA A 341 9.71 12.95 -10.25
C ALA A 341 10.27 11.54 -10.00
N THR A 342 11.07 11.38 -8.95
CA THR A 342 11.89 10.19 -8.74
C THR A 342 11.19 9.07 -7.98
N GLN A 343 10.21 9.38 -7.13
CA GLN A 343 9.55 8.37 -6.30
C GLN A 343 8.08 8.20 -6.68
N VAL A 344 7.33 9.30 -6.83
CA VAL A 344 5.90 9.20 -7.18
C VAL A 344 5.72 8.73 -8.62
N VAL A 345 6.27 9.48 -9.58
CA VAL A 345 6.13 9.17 -11.02
C VAL A 345 6.92 7.93 -11.37
N ALA A 346 8.24 7.93 -11.11
CA ALA A 346 9.06 6.78 -11.48
C ALA A 346 8.68 5.51 -10.72
N GLY A 347 8.42 5.59 -9.41
CA GLY A 347 7.97 4.44 -8.62
C GLY A 347 6.67 3.84 -9.14
N ARG A 348 5.69 4.66 -9.53
CA ARG A 348 4.46 4.19 -10.19
C ARG A 348 4.72 3.57 -11.55
N VAL A 349 5.58 4.18 -12.38
CA VAL A 349 5.96 3.63 -13.68
C VAL A 349 6.63 2.25 -13.52
N PHE A 350 7.57 2.10 -12.60
CA PHE A 350 8.21 0.82 -12.30
C PHE A 350 7.23 -0.22 -11.75
N PHE A 351 6.29 0.20 -10.92
CA PHE A 351 5.22 -0.67 -10.43
C PHE A 351 4.34 -1.18 -11.57
N LEU A 352 3.84 -0.28 -12.44
CA LEU A 352 3.02 -0.66 -13.61
C LEU A 352 3.78 -1.58 -14.57
N LYS A 353 5.07 -1.31 -14.80
CA LYS A 353 5.95 -2.17 -15.60
C LYS A 353 6.05 -3.59 -15.01
N THR A 354 6.24 -3.70 -13.70
CA THR A 354 6.31 -5.00 -13.00
C THR A 354 4.97 -5.74 -13.08
N VAL A 355 3.86 -5.07 -12.79
CA VAL A 355 2.52 -5.65 -12.87
C VAL A 355 2.20 -6.15 -14.28
N ALA A 356 2.55 -5.38 -15.32
CA ALA A 356 2.33 -5.77 -16.71
C ALA A 356 3.16 -7.01 -17.11
N LEU A 357 4.41 -7.08 -16.63
CA LEU A 357 5.30 -8.23 -16.85
C LEU A 357 4.77 -9.50 -16.17
N GLU A 358 4.22 -9.39 -14.97
CA GLU A 358 3.63 -10.53 -14.26
C GLU A 358 2.27 -10.94 -14.85
N GLY A 359 1.48 -9.96 -15.32
CA GLY A 359 0.13 -10.20 -15.81
C GLY A 359 0.07 -10.89 -17.16
N ALA A 360 0.97 -10.56 -18.09
CA ALA A 360 0.91 -11.08 -19.46
C ALA A 360 0.98 -12.62 -19.59
N PRO A 361 1.87 -13.35 -18.88
CA PRO A 361 1.90 -14.81 -18.91
C PRO A 361 0.63 -15.45 -18.35
N LEU A 362 0.01 -14.82 -17.35
CA LEU A 362 -1.23 -15.32 -16.76
C LEU A 362 -2.43 -15.05 -17.66
N LEU A 363 -2.41 -13.94 -18.41
CA LEU A 363 -3.48 -13.60 -19.35
C LEU A 363 -3.55 -14.54 -20.55
N SER A 364 -2.46 -15.21 -20.93
CA SER A 364 -2.52 -16.24 -21.99
C SER A 364 -3.40 -17.43 -21.60
N TYR A 365 -3.49 -17.79 -20.30
CA TYR A 365 -4.42 -18.80 -19.81
C TYR A 365 -5.87 -18.34 -19.87
N PHE A 366 -6.12 -17.08 -19.53
CA PHE A 366 -7.44 -16.47 -19.69
C PHE A 366 -7.88 -16.48 -21.16
N ILE A 367 -6.99 -16.10 -22.08
CA ILE A 367 -7.26 -16.11 -23.52
C ILE A 367 -7.54 -17.53 -24.03
N ALA A 368 -6.75 -18.52 -23.59
CA ALA A 368 -6.99 -19.93 -23.93
C ALA A 368 -8.36 -20.41 -23.43
N LEU A 369 -8.70 -20.15 -22.17
CA LEU A 369 -10.00 -20.53 -21.61
C LEU A 369 -11.14 -19.84 -22.34
N PHE A 370 -11.01 -18.55 -22.64
CA PHE A 370 -12.05 -17.78 -23.33
C PHE A 370 -12.21 -18.21 -24.79
N ALA A 371 -11.12 -18.48 -25.50
CA ALA A 371 -11.15 -19.07 -26.84
C ALA A 371 -11.88 -20.41 -26.84
N ALA A 372 -11.68 -21.23 -25.80
CA ALA A 372 -12.40 -22.48 -25.66
C ALA A 372 -13.89 -22.26 -25.40
N VAL A 373 -14.27 -21.32 -24.52
CA VAL A 373 -15.69 -20.93 -24.32
C VAL A 373 -16.33 -20.53 -25.64
N MET A 374 -15.67 -19.70 -26.45
CA MET A 374 -16.17 -19.26 -27.75
C MET A 374 -16.33 -20.42 -28.73
N ALA A 375 -15.32 -21.30 -28.83
CA ALA A 375 -15.39 -22.49 -29.68
C ALA A 375 -16.54 -23.44 -29.25
N TYR A 376 -16.68 -23.68 -27.94
CA TYR A 376 -17.75 -24.50 -27.38
C TYR A 376 -19.11 -23.84 -27.53
N TYR A 377 -19.23 -22.52 -27.64
CA TYR A 377 -20.49 -21.83 -27.87
C TYR A 377 -20.96 -21.89 -29.32
N PHE A 378 -20.07 -21.70 -30.30
CA PHE A 378 -20.47 -21.65 -31.71
C PHE A 378 -20.67 -23.05 -32.32
N PHE A 379 -19.83 -24.03 -31.97
CA PHE A 379 -19.79 -25.33 -32.66
C PHE A 379 -20.19 -26.50 -31.75
N GLU A 380 -20.87 -27.51 -32.30
CA GLU A 380 -21.22 -28.75 -31.59
C GLU A 380 -20.26 -29.89 -31.91
N ASP A 381 -19.93 -30.04 -33.20
CA ASP A 381 -19.01 -31.06 -33.69
C ASP A 381 -17.63 -30.94 -33.00
N PRO A 382 -17.07 -32.04 -32.46
CA PRO A 382 -15.80 -32.01 -31.74
C PRO A 382 -14.64 -31.52 -32.61
N LYS A 383 -14.62 -31.90 -33.91
CA LYS A 383 -13.61 -31.42 -34.87
C LYS A 383 -13.73 -29.92 -35.12
N LYS A 384 -14.94 -29.39 -35.32
CA LYS A 384 -15.14 -27.94 -35.53
C LYS A 384 -14.80 -27.14 -34.28
N LYS A 385 -15.17 -27.64 -33.08
CA LYS A 385 -14.75 -27.02 -31.80
C LYS A 385 -13.23 -26.90 -31.72
N LEU A 386 -12.49 -27.93 -32.11
CA LEU A 386 -11.02 -27.90 -32.10
C LEU A 386 -10.45 -26.85 -33.05
N TYR A 387 -10.86 -26.85 -34.33
CA TYR A 387 -10.36 -25.86 -35.30
C TYR A 387 -10.76 -24.43 -34.94
N SER A 388 -11.98 -24.23 -34.44
CA SER A 388 -12.44 -22.92 -33.99
C SER A 388 -11.75 -22.45 -32.71
N PHE A 389 -11.38 -23.36 -31.80
CA PHE A 389 -10.54 -23.03 -30.64
C PHE A 389 -9.19 -22.49 -31.10
N ILE A 390 -8.53 -23.16 -32.04
CA ILE A 390 -7.24 -22.70 -32.61
C ILE A 390 -7.41 -21.32 -33.25
N ALA A 391 -8.46 -21.12 -34.05
CA ALA A 391 -8.73 -19.85 -34.71
C ALA A 391 -9.03 -18.70 -33.72
N PHE A 392 -9.90 -18.92 -32.73
CA PHE A 392 -10.20 -17.92 -31.70
C PHE A 392 -9.00 -17.62 -30.82
N PHE A 393 -8.22 -18.65 -30.45
CA PHE A 393 -7.01 -18.46 -29.67
C PHE A 393 -6.00 -17.58 -30.43
N ALA A 394 -5.74 -17.88 -31.70
CA ALA A 394 -4.86 -17.06 -32.53
C ALA A 394 -5.38 -15.62 -32.65
N ALA A 395 -6.68 -15.44 -32.92
CA ALA A 395 -7.27 -14.10 -33.04
C ALA A 395 -7.18 -13.28 -31.74
N PHE A 396 -7.54 -13.86 -30.59
CA PHE A 396 -7.46 -13.17 -29.31
C PHE A 396 -6.02 -12.93 -28.84
N MET A 397 -5.08 -13.83 -29.17
CA MET A 397 -3.65 -13.62 -28.91
C MET A 397 -3.09 -12.48 -29.75
N ILE A 398 -3.52 -12.31 -31.01
CA ILE A 398 -3.14 -11.16 -31.83
C ILE A 398 -3.68 -9.86 -31.22
N ILE A 399 -4.96 -9.83 -30.84
CA ILE A 399 -5.57 -8.67 -30.18
C ILE A 399 -4.81 -8.33 -28.89
N PHE A 400 -4.48 -9.33 -28.09
CA PHE A 400 -3.69 -9.17 -26.87
C PHE A 400 -2.30 -8.61 -27.15
N ALA A 401 -1.58 -9.16 -28.13
CA ALA A 401 -0.25 -8.68 -28.49
C ALA A 401 -0.25 -7.22 -28.97
N LEU A 402 -1.32 -6.77 -29.63
CA LEU A 402 -1.47 -5.39 -30.08
C LEU A 402 -1.95 -4.42 -28.99
N SER A 403 -2.74 -4.93 -28.04
CA SER A 403 -3.45 -4.08 -27.07
C SER A 403 -2.80 -4.03 -25.70
N TYR A 404 -2.23 -5.14 -25.23
CA TYR A 404 -1.69 -5.23 -23.87
C TYR A 404 -0.25 -4.69 -23.80
N PRO A 405 0.02 -3.68 -22.98
CA PRO A 405 1.30 -2.98 -22.99
C PRO A 405 2.44 -3.80 -22.36
N GLY A 406 2.14 -4.85 -21.60
CA GLY A 406 3.14 -5.81 -21.10
C GLY A 406 3.73 -6.74 -22.17
N PHE A 407 3.09 -6.87 -23.34
CA PHE A 407 3.56 -7.76 -24.39
C PHE A 407 4.92 -7.32 -24.98
N PRO A 408 5.13 -6.06 -25.41
CA PRO A 408 6.45 -5.60 -25.89
C PRO A 408 7.56 -5.78 -24.85
N LEU A 409 7.25 -5.57 -23.57
CA LEU A 409 8.19 -5.71 -22.46
C LEU A 409 8.68 -7.16 -22.29
N LEU A 410 7.75 -8.13 -22.27
CA LEU A 410 8.09 -9.55 -22.24
C LEU A 410 8.78 -9.99 -23.53
N TRP A 411 8.30 -9.51 -24.67
CA TRP A 411 8.91 -9.84 -25.95
C TRP A 411 10.33 -9.30 -26.06
N ASN A 412 10.72 -8.20 -25.42
CA ASN A 412 12.11 -7.75 -25.50
C ASN A 412 13.00 -8.39 -24.43
N ASN A 413 12.49 -8.57 -23.21
CA ASN A 413 13.32 -9.01 -22.09
C ASN A 413 13.31 -10.53 -21.85
N ARG A 414 12.16 -11.19 -22.02
CA ARG A 414 11.88 -12.57 -21.55
C ARG A 414 10.96 -13.33 -22.53
N ARG A 415 11.37 -13.42 -23.82
CA ARG A 415 10.60 -14.07 -24.91
C ARG A 415 10.27 -15.53 -24.59
N ASP A 416 11.22 -16.22 -23.99
CA ASP A 416 11.15 -17.60 -23.55
C ASP A 416 9.97 -17.84 -22.60
N LEU A 417 9.83 -17.04 -21.55
CA LEU A 417 8.74 -17.19 -20.59
C LEU A 417 7.38 -16.98 -21.24
N PHE A 418 7.26 -15.99 -22.12
CA PHE A 418 6.02 -15.75 -22.84
C PHE A 418 5.66 -16.90 -23.78
N LEU A 419 6.62 -17.44 -24.54
CA LEU A 419 6.37 -18.58 -25.42
C LEU A 419 6.01 -19.84 -24.63
N ILE A 420 6.65 -20.07 -23.48
CA ILE A 420 6.31 -21.17 -22.56
C ILE A 420 4.89 -20.97 -22.01
N SER A 421 4.52 -19.77 -21.54
CA SER A 421 3.18 -19.53 -20.98
C SER A 421 2.08 -19.69 -22.04
N VAL A 422 2.29 -19.19 -23.25
CA VAL A 422 1.36 -19.35 -24.38
C VAL A 422 1.23 -20.81 -24.77
N SER A 423 2.35 -21.53 -24.88
CA SER A 423 2.35 -22.95 -25.23
C SER A 423 1.66 -23.79 -24.17
N THR A 424 1.99 -23.58 -22.89
CA THR A 424 1.38 -24.32 -21.77
C THR A 424 -0.09 -23.98 -21.59
N ALA A 425 -0.50 -22.72 -21.81
CA ALA A 425 -1.91 -22.33 -21.83
C ALA A 425 -2.67 -23.03 -22.97
N PHE A 426 -2.11 -23.01 -24.18
CA PHE A 426 -2.71 -23.64 -25.35
C PHE A 426 -2.83 -25.16 -25.17
N PHE A 427 -1.71 -25.85 -24.93
CA PHE A 427 -1.69 -27.30 -24.78
C PHE A 427 -2.39 -27.77 -23.51
N GLY A 428 -2.34 -27.01 -22.42
CA GLY A 428 -3.05 -27.32 -21.18
C GLY A 428 -4.57 -27.31 -21.36
N VAL A 429 -5.11 -26.26 -21.98
CA VAL A 429 -6.55 -26.18 -22.29
C VAL A 429 -6.95 -27.21 -23.35
N LEU A 430 -6.12 -27.42 -24.37
CA LEU A 430 -6.31 -28.46 -25.39
C LEU A 430 -6.42 -29.85 -24.74
N PHE A 431 -5.48 -30.17 -23.85
CA PHE A 431 -5.45 -31.43 -23.12
C PHE A 431 -6.69 -31.60 -22.23
N LEU A 432 -7.01 -30.59 -21.42
CA LEU A 432 -8.13 -30.65 -20.46
C LEU A 432 -9.49 -30.78 -21.14
N LEU A 433 -9.75 -30.03 -22.22
CA LEU A 433 -11.08 -29.95 -22.83
C LEU A 433 -11.29 -30.93 -23.99
N PHE A 434 -10.24 -31.26 -24.75
CA PHE A 434 -10.38 -32.09 -25.95
C PHE A 434 -9.79 -33.50 -25.77
N TYR A 435 -8.67 -33.68 -25.06
CA TYR A 435 -8.03 -34.98 -24.93
C TYR A 435 -8.52 -35.78 -23.71
N LEU A 436 -8.58 -35.15 -22.54
CA LEU A 436 -8.95 -35.81 -21.27
C LEU A 436 -10.34 -36.48 -21.33
N PRO A 437 -11.40 -35.85 -21.89
CA PRO A 437 -12.72 -36.47 -21.97
C PRO A 437 -12.78 -37.69 -22.91
N ILE A 438 -11.86 -37.79 -23.88
CA ILE A 438 -11.77 -38.96 -24.77
C ILE A 438 -11.24 -40.16 -23.99
N LYS A 439 -10.30 -39.93 -23.06
CA LYS A 439 -9.60 -40.98 -22.31
C LYS A 439 -10.34 -41.41 -21.05
N ILE A 440 -11.03 -40.48 -20.40
CA ILE A 440 -11.88 -40.76 -19.23
C ILE A 440 -13.32 -40.93 -19.73
N LYS A 441 -13.71 -42.16 -20.07
CA LYS A 441 -15.12 -42.47 -20.37
C LYS A 441 -15.95 -42.37 -19.09
N GLU A 442 -17.03 -41.59 -19.13
CA GLU A 442 -18.03 -41.59 -18.06
C GLU A 442 -18.65 -43.00 -17.96
N ALA A 443 -18.70 -43.55 -16.74
CA ALA A 443 -19.35 -44.84 -16.50
C ALA A 443 -20.87 -44.68 -16.67
N GLU A 444 -21.40 -45.09 -17.82
CA GLU A 444 -22.85 -45.18 -18.10
C GLU A 444 -23.43 -46.36 -17.29
N LEU A 445 -23.91 -46.08 -16.08
CA LEU A 445 -24.71 -47.03 -15.31
C LEU A 445 -26.20 -46.83 -15.64
N PRO A 446 -26.95 -47.90 -15.96
CA PRO A 446 -28.38 -47.80 -16.17
C PRO A 446 -29.08 -47.53 -14.83
N GLY A 447 -29.83 -46.43 -14.74
CA GLY A 447 -30.84 -46.24 -13.69
C GLY A 447 -30.84 -44.89 -12.97
N THR A 448 -29.73 -44.14 -12.93
CA THR A 448 -29.74 -42.78 -12.37
C THR A 448 -28.73 -41.92 -13.11
N PHE A 449 -29.20 -40.86 -13.78
CA PHE A 449 -28.28 -39.86 -14.31
C PHE A 449 -27.45 -39.30 -13.14
N ARG A 450 -26.13 -39.51 -13.15
CA ARG A 450 -25.22 -38.83 -12.22
C ARG A 450 -25.46 -37.33 -12.34
N ARG A 451 -25.40 -36.60 -11.22
CA ARG A 451 -25.61 -35.13 -11.20
C ARG A 451 -24.79 -34.41 -12.29
N GLY A 452 -23.59 -34.89 -12.60
CA GLY A 452 -22.73 -34.38 -13.68
C GLY A 452 -23.30 -34.54 -15.10
N ALA A 453 -23.94 -35.66 -15.42
CA ALA A 453 -24.56 -35.88 -16.73
C ALA A 453 -25.78 -34.97 -16.95
N ILE A 454 -26.59 -34.76 -15.89
CA ILE A 454 -27.72 -33.82 -15.93
C ILE A 454 -27.20 -32.39 -16.17
N LEU A 455 -26.12 -32.00 -15.49
CA LEU A 455 -25.45 -30.71 -15.69
C LEU A 455 -24.96 -30.55 -17.13
N ALA A 456 -24.24 -31.53 -17.69
CA ALA A 456 -23.73 -31.49 -19.05
C ALA A 456 -24.85 -31.35 -20.11
N VAL A 457 -25.93 -32.13 -19.96
CA VAL A 457 -27.11 -32.04 -20.84
C VAL A 457 -27.79 -30.67 -20.69
N THR A 458 -27.92 -30.16 -19.48
CA THR A 458 -28.52 -28.85 -19.20
C THR A 458 -27.73 -27.71 -19.84
N PHE A 459 -26.39 -27.72 -19.72
CA PHE A 459 -25.52 -26.73 -20.36
C PHE A 459 -25.55 -26.82 -21.90
N SER A 460 -25.56 -28.04 -22.45
CA SER A 460 -25.69 -28.26 -23.90
C SER A 460 -27.02 -27.70 -24.43
N LEU A 461 -28.11 -27.95 -23.71
CA LEU A 461 -29.44 -27.49 -24.08
C LEU A 461 -29.59 -25.97 -23.93
N ALA A 462 -29.07 -25.39 -22.85
CA ALA A 462 -29.04 -23.95 -22.62
C ALA A 462 -28.29 -23.20 -23.74
N LYS A 463 -27.11 -23.71 -24.14
CA LYS A 463 -26.35 -23.20 -25.29
C LYS A 463 -27.16 -23.26 -26.59
N ARG A 464 -27.86 -24.37 -26.85
CA ARG A 464 -28.66 -24.53 -28.08
C ARG A 464 -29.80 -23.51 -28.13
N PHE A 465 -30.47 -23.27 -27.01
CA PHE A 465 -31.53 -22.25 -26.92
C PHE A 465 -31.00 -20.83 -27.12
N SER A 466 -29.86 -20.50 -26.53
CA SER A 466 -29.20 -19.21 -26.71
C SER A 466 -28.96 -18.87 -28.19
N ARG A 467 -28.60 -19.87 -29.02
CA ARG A 467 -28.33 -19.66 -30.45
C ARG A 467 -29.57 -19.51 -31.32
N LEU A 468 -30.73 -19.99 -30.88
CA LEU A 468 -31.97 -19.89 -31.65
C LEU A 468 -32.51 -18.45 -31.67
N LYS A 469 -32.32 -17.67 -30.59
CA LYS A 469 -32.78 -16.28 -30.47
C LYS A 469 -31.62 -15.28 -30.58
N LYS A 470 -31.04 -15.14 -31.78
CA LYS A 470 -29.81 -14.39 -32.05
C LYS A 470 -29.84 -12.91 -31.59
N THR A 471 -30.91 -12.18 -31.89
CA THR A 471 -31.03 -10.74 -31.54
C THR A 471 -31.07 -10.52 -30.04
N ARG A 472 -31.91 -11.30 -29.34
CA ARG A 472 -32.04 -11.31 -27.88
C ARG A 472 -30.70 -11.60 -27.20
N THR A 473 -30.06 -12.71 -27.59
CA THR A 473 -28.76 -13.09 -27.03
C THR A 473 -27.72 -12.01 -27.29
N GLY A 474 -27.74 -11.39 -28.47
CA GLY A 474 -26.87 -10.25 -28.80
C GLY A 474 -27.04 -9.07 -27.84
N ILE A 475 -28.28 -8.64 -27.56
CA ILE A 475 -28.56 -7.50 -26.66
C ILE A 475 -28.10 -7.79 -25.23
N VAL A 476 -28.39 -8.99 -24.72
CA VAL A 476 -27.97 -9.39 -23.36
C VAL A 476 -26.45 -9.43 -23.27
N VAL A 477 -25.79 -10.12 -24.22
CA VAL A 477 -24.33 -10.26 -24.20
C VAL A 477 -23.65 -8.91 -24.36
N PHE A 478 -24.17 -8.04 -25.23
CA PHE A 478 -23.66 -6.68 -25.40
C PHE A 478 -23.82 -5.84 -24.14
N SER A 479 -25.00 -5.83 -23.52
CA SER A 479 -25.26 -5.04 -22.30
C SER A 479 -24.37 -5.49 -21.15
N LEU A 480 -24.17 -6.80 -21.03
CA LEU A 480 -23.37 -7.40 -19.96
C LEU A 480 -21.86 -7.26 -20.26
N ALA A 481 -21.45 -7.28 -21.53
CA ALA A 481 -20.09 -6.95 -21.93
C ALA A 481 -19.78 -5.46 -21.71
N ALA A 482 -20.74 -4.57 -21.98
CA ALA A 482 -20.65 -3.14 -21.69
C ALA A 482 -20.53 -2.86 -20.19
N LEU A 483 -21.24 -3.63 -19.34
CA LEU A 483 -21.07 -3.56 -17.87
C LEU A 483 -19.63 -3.86 -17.48
N ILE A 484 -19.08 -4.96 -18.01
CA ILE A 484 -17.72 -5.40 -17.68
C ILE A 484 -16.68 -4.44 -18.26
N TRP A 485 -16.90 -3.95 -19.48
CA TRP A 485 -16.08 -2.90 -20.09
C TRP A 485 -16.08 -1.62 -19.25
N ALA A 486 -17.25 -1.14 -18.81
CA ALA A 486 -17.35 0.02 -17.93
C ALA A 486 -16.68 -0.26 -16.58
N PHE A 487 -16.80 -1.46 -16.04
CA PHE A 487 -16.12 -1.84 -14.80
C PHE A 487 -14.59 -1.91 -14.96
N THR A 488 -14.08 -2.39 -16.09
CA THR A 488 -12.63 -2.49 -16.32
C THR A 488 -12.01 -1.13 -16.63
N VAL A 489 -12.69 -0.31 -17.44
CA VAL A 489 -12.18 1.01 -17.84
C VAL A 489 -12.46 2.08 -16.79
N LEU A 490 -13.70 2.16 -16.26
CA LEU A 490 -14.13 3.27 -15.41
C LEU A 490 -14.05 2.97 -13.92
N ALA A 491 -14.11 1.70 -13.48
CA ALA A 491 -14.15 1.47 -12.04
C ALA A 491 -12.80 1.82 -11.43
N SER A 492 -12.80 2.85 -10.58
CA SER A 492 -11.61 3.44 -10.01
C SER A 492 -11.16 2.70 -8.74
N ILE A 493 -10.94 1.39 -8.90
CA ILE A 493 -10.24 0.54 -7.93
C ILE A 493 -8.88 0.28 -8.56
N SER A 494 -7.86 0.97 -8.08
CA SER A 494 -6.49 0.87 -8.59
C SER A 494 -5.51 0.81 -7.43
N THR A 495 -4.45 0.04 -7.60
CA THR A 495 -3.29 0.04 -6.70
C THR A 495 -2.48 1.31 -6.98
N VAL A 496 -2.52 2.27 -6.06
CA VAL A 496 -1.78 3.53 -6.16
C VAL A 496 -0.57 3.47 -5.25
N TYR A 497 0.58 3.85 -5.79
CA TYR A 497 1.80 4.11 -5.02
C TYR A 497 1.82 5.59 -4.59
N GLY A 498 1.90 5.85 -3.29
CA GLY A 498 1.88 7.22 -2.76
C GLY A 498 1.84 7.29 -1.24
N ILE A 499 1.49 8.48 -0.72
CA ILE A 499 1.41 8.72 0.72
C ILE A 499 0.19 8.02 1.30
N TRP A 500 0.43 7.22 2.32
CA TRP A 500 -0.58 6.45 3.04
C TRP A 500 -0.60 6.83 4.53
N SER A 501 -1.77 6.67 5.16
CA SER A 501 -1.96 6.79 6.60
C SER A 501 -2.60 5.51 7.16
N ALA A 502 -1.90 4.80 8.04
CA ALA A 502 -2.41 3.65 8.75
C ALA A 502 -2.68 3.98 10.22
N GLU A 503 -3.79 3.52 10.79
CA GLU A 503 -4.03 3.64 12.23
C GLU A 503 -3.16 2.64 12.99
N VAL A 504 -2.48 3.10 14.04
CA VAL A 504 -1.59 2.33 14.92
C VAL A 504 -2.13 2.45 16.35
N PRO A 505 -2.01 1.41 17.19
CA PRO A 505 -2.42 1.50 18.59
C PRO A 505 -1.76 2.71 19.27
N SER A 506 -2.58 3.62 19.79
CA SER A 506 -2.08 4.79 20.51
C SER A 506 -1.58 4.40 21.90
N VAL A 507 -0.37 4.82 22.24
CA VAL A 507 0.28 4.56 23.53
C VAL A 507 0.20 5.75 24.48
N THR A 508 -0.03 6.95 23.95
CA THR A 508 -0.09 8.20 24.71
C THR A 508 -1.35 9.00 24.40
N LYS A 509 -1.78 9.86 25.32
CA LYS A 509 -2.88 10.81 25.10
C LYS A 509 -2.40 12.17 24.59
N VAL A 510 -1.09 12.37 24.53
CA VAL A 510 -0.49 13.64 24.11
C VAL A 510 -0.62 13.80 22.60
N ASN A 511 -1.05 14.99 22.18
CA ASN A 511 -1.07 15.37 20.77
C ASN A 511 0.35 15.69 20.32
N ALA A 512 0.99 14.74 19.66
CA ALA A 512 2.36 14.87 19.22
C ALA A 512 2.60 14.09 17.92
N LEU A 513 3.62 14.52 17.17
CA LEU A 513 4.13 13.85 15.99
C LEU A 513 5.54 13.33 16.28
N VAL A 514 5.90 12.18 15.73
CA VAL A 514 7.26 11.61 15.79
C VAL A 514 7.70 11.24 14.38
N VAL A 515 8.93 11.60 14.03
CA VAL A 515 9.58 11.30 12.76
C VAL A 515 10.73 10.33 12.98
N LYS A 516 10.79 9.31 12.12
CA LYS A 516 11.89 8.35 12.05
C LYS A 516 12.26 8.08 10.60
N HIS A 517 13.56 7.91 10.35
CA HIS A 517 14.09 7.52 9.05
C HIS A 517 14.47 6.03 9.10
N LEU A 518 13.73 5.20 8.38
CA LEU A 518 13.86 3.75 8.34
C LEU A 518 13.97 3.28 6.88
N ILE A 519 15.11 2.71 6.52
CA ILE A 519 15.31 2.06 5.24
C ILE A 519 14.66 0.66 5.33
N ASN A 520 13.71 0.37 4.42
CA ASN A 520 12.97 -0.90 4.35
C ASN A 520 12.31 -1.31 5.69
N GLU A 521 11.78 -0.36 6.46
CA GLU A 521 11.14 -0.54 7.79
C GLU A 521 12.01 -1.16 8.90
N THR A 522 13.25 -1.55 8.61
CA THR A 522 14.08 -2.38 9.51
C THR A 522 15.45 -1.78 9.78
N THR A 523 16.05 -1.13 8.79
CA THR A 523 17.37 -0.52 8.93
C THR A 523 17.20 0.95 9.30
N ILE A 524 17.70 1.37 10.46
CA ILE A 524 17.60 2.77 10.86
C ILE A 524 18.61 3.63 10.12
N SER A 525 18.22 4.87 9.82
CA SER A 525 19.09 5.90 9.26
C SER A 525 18.94 7.18 10.07
N SER A 526 19.95 8.05 10.03
CA SER A 526 19.93 9.31 10.76
C SER A 526 19.03 10.34 10.06
N LEU A 527 18.47 11.24 10.86
CA LEU A 527 17.82 12.47 10.45
C LEU A 527 18.86 13.60 10.41
N GLY A 528 18.72 14.53 9.48
CA GLY A 528 19.61 15.67 9.31
C GLY A 528 19.25 16.85 10.22
N TYR A 529 20.25 17.54 10.75
CA TYR A 529 20.01 18.73 11.59
C TYR A 529 19.35 19.88 10.81
N PHE A 530 19.95 20.29 9.69
CA PHE A 530 19.43 21.40 8.86
C PHE A 530 18.19 20.99 8.07
N SER A 531 18.21 19.78 7.52
CA SER A 531 17.19 19.32 6.59
C SER A 531 15.89 18.89 7.29
N ASP A 532 15.98 18.36 8.52
CA ASP A 532 14.83 17.87 9.29
C ASP A 532 14.56 18.72 10.53
N TYR A 533 15.49 18.76 11.49
CA TYR A 533 15.26 19.41 12.79
C TYR A 533 14.95 20.90 12.66
N GLN A 534 15.79 21.66 11.95
CA GLN A 534 15.61 23.10 11.78
C GLN A 534 14.31 23.43 11.03
N TRP A 535 13.89 22.57 10.10
CA TRP A 535 12.61 22.74 9.41
C TRP A 535 11.43 22.59 10.39
N PHE A 536 11.45 21.59 11.28
CA PHE A 536 10.41 21.46 12.31
C PHE A 536 10.36 22.67 13.25
N VAL A 537 11.52 23.17 13.67
CA VAL A 537 11.64 24.37 14.51
C VAL A 537 11.04 25.60 13.80
N GLN A 538 11.26 25.76 12.50
CA GLN A 538 10.68 26.86 11.72
C GLN A 538 9.15 26.76 11.60
N GLN A 539 8.59 25.55 11.52
CA GLN A 539 7.13 25.36 11.36
C GLN A 539 6.36 25.42 12.68
N LEU A 540 6.95 24.97 13.79
CA LEU A 540 6.26 24.76 15.06
C LEU A 540 6.82 25.57 16.24
N GLY A 541 7.97 26.23 16.05
CA GLY A 541 8.72 26.89 17.11
C GLY A 541 9.64 25.93 17.88
N ASN A 542 10.69 26.47 18.49
CA ASN A 542 11.70 25.69 19.21
C ASN A 542 11.11 24.95 20.42
N ASP A 543 10.21 25.60 21.17
CA ASP A 543 9.64 25.08 22.42
C ASP A 543 8.67 23.89 22.23
N SER A 544 8.38 23.57 20.98
CA SER A 544 7.46 22.51 20.57
C SER A 544 8.18 21.28 20.04
N VAL A 545 9.49 21.35 19.76
CA VAL A 545 10.24 20.30 19.06
C VAL A 545 11.25 19.66 20.01
N SER A 546 11.21 18.33 20.09
CA SER A 546 12.16 17.51 20.83
C SER A 546 12.98 16.66 19.87
N VAL A 547 14.22 16.37 20.26
CA VAL A 547 15.13 15.51 19.52
C VAL A 547 15.78 14.50 20.44
N VAL A 548 16.05 13.31 19.89
CA VAL A 548 16.85 12.29 20.54
C VAL A 548 18.05 11.99 19.64
N VAL A 549 19.23 12.16 20.23
CA VAL A 549 20.53 11.90 19.64
C VAL A 549 21.14 10.70 20.33
N TYR A 550 21.78 9.79 19.60
CA TYR A 550 22.60 8.75 20.21
C TYR A 550 23.70 8.30 19.25
N ASN A 551 24.63 7.50 19.76
CA ASN A 551 25.75 6.98 18.99
C ASN A 551 25.27 6.08 17.84
N ASP A 552 25.84 6.28 16.65
CA ASP A 552 25.53 5.50 15.47
C ASP A 552 25.74 4.00 15.75
N PRO A 553 24.69 3.15 15.66
CA PRO A 553 24.78 1.75 16.02
C PRO A 553 25.68 0.95 15.10
N THR A 554 26.02 1.47 13.91
CA THR A 554 26.94 0.84 12.97
C THR A 554 28.41 1.07 13.32
N ILE A 555 28.70 2.08 14.15
CA ILE A 555 30.05 2.44 14.56
C ILE A 555 30.35 1.79 15.91
N LYS A 556 31.45 1.02 15.99
CA LYS A 556 31.94 0.51 17.27
C LYS A 556 32.51 1.67 18.09
N LEU A 557 31.85 2.00 19.19
CA LEU A 557 32.23 3.05 20.13
C LEU A 557 32.51 2.44 21.51
N THR A 558 33.49 2.98 22.22
CA THR A 558 33.77 2.63 23.62
C THR A 558 33.57 3.89 24.46
N ILE A 559 32.62 3.84 25.40
CA ILE A 559 32.31 4.94 26.32
C ILE A 559 32.72 4.47 27.73
N LEU A 560 33.76 5.08 28.29
CA LEU A 560 34.27 4.74 29.62
C LEU A 560 33.92 5.84 30.61
N ILE A 561 33.30 5.47 31.72
CA ILE A 561 32.95 6.41 32.80
C ILE A 561 33.84 6.10 33.98
N THR A 562 34.57 7.10 34.46
CA THR A 562 35.51 7.00 35.59
C THR A 562 35.04 7.86 36.75
N SER A 563 34.89 7.23 37.92
CA SER A 563 34.55 7.88 39.19
C SER A 563 35.73 8.70 39.74
N PRO A 564 35.48 9.64 40.68
CA PRO A 564 36.53 10.32 41.45
C PRO A 564 37.49 9.35 42.15
N GLU A 565 37.00 8.17 42.55
CA GLU A 565 37.78 7.11 43.21
C GLU A 565 38.62 6.26 42.25
N GLY A 566 38.57 6.53 40.95
CA GLY A 566 39.33 5.81 39.92
C GLY A 566 38.71 4.48 39.44
N LYS A 567 37.50 4.13 39.89
CA LYS A 567 36.73 3.01 39.31
C LYS A 567 36.19 3.41 37.94
N SER A 568 36.39 2.56 36.93
CA SER A 568 35.90 2.79 35.57
C SER A 568 34.96 1.69 35.09
N VAL A 569 33.89 2.06 34.37
CA VAL A 569 32.90 1.14 33.80
C VAL A 569 32.61 1.53 32.36
N GLU A 570 32.56 0.55 31.46
CA GLU A 570 32.21 0.75 30.05
C GLU A 570 30.69 0.66 29.86
N VAL A 571 30.13 1.61 29.10
CA VAL A 571 28.71 1.63 28.68
C VAL A 571 28.60 1.62 27.15
N LYS A 572 27.45 1.17 26.64
CA LYS A 572 27.26 0.95 25.19
C LYS A 572 26.58 2.10 24.48
N ALA A 573 25.79 2.90 25.19
CA ALA A 573 25.03 3.97 24.58
C ALA A 573 25.06 5.25 25.41
N PHE A 574 25.24 6.38 24.71
CA PHE A 574 25.04 7.71 25.28
C PHE A 574 23.92 8.39 24.51
N MET A 575 22.81 8.65 25.22
CA MET A 575 21.58 9.20 24.70
C MET A 575 21.46 10.68 25.08
N GLY A 576 21.38 11.54 24.08
CA GLY A 576 21.12 12.96 24.22
C GLY A 576 19.62 13.24 24.10
N VAL A 577 19.04 13.94 25.08
CA VAL A 577 17.60 14.24 25.11
C VAL A 577 17.37 15.73 25.36
N SER A 578 16.30 16.28 24.77
CA SER A 578 15.82 17.64 25.04
C SER A 578 14.86 17.66 26.24
N GLU A 579 14.80 18.74 27.02
CA GLU A 579 13.86 18.87 28.14
C GLU A 579 12.40 18.71 27.68
N ILE A 580 12.09 19.19 26.47
CA ILE A 580 10.76 19.11 25.84
C ILE A 580 10.27 17.65 25.69
N GLU A 581 11.19 16.68 25.63
CA GLU A 581 10.85 15.25 25.52
C GLU A 581 9.93 14.79 26.67
N ASP A 582 10.05 15.39 27.85
CA ASP A 582 9.21 15.06 28.99
C ASP A 582 7.71 15.31 28.73
N LYS A 583 7.37 16.36 27.96
CA LYS A 583 5.99 16.63 27.57
C LYS A 583 5.39 15.53 26.68
N ILE A 584 6.24 14.75 26.01
CA ILE A 584 5.84 13.73 25.02
C ILE A 584 5.79 12.35 25.66
N THR A 585 6.89 11.94 26.29
CA THR A 585 7.06 10.57 26.83
C THR A 585 6.95 10.50 28.35
N GLY A 586 7.01 11.64 29.06
CA GLY A 586 7.05 11.67 30.52
C GLY A 586 8.33 11.08 31.09
N ILE A 587 9.45 11.24 30.38
CA ILE A 587 10.74 10.64 30.72
C ILE A 587 11.23 11.03 32.11
N SER A 588 10.88 12.20 32.65
CA SER A 588 11.25 12.64 34.01
C SER A 588 10.84 11.66 35.11
N LYS A 589 9.79 10.84 34.88
CA LYS A 589 9.29 9.86 35.85
C LYS A 589 10.26 8.72 36.16
N ILE A 590 11.31 8.55 35.37
CA ILE A 590 12.34 7.52 35.63
C ILE A 590 13.34 7.96 36.70
N ILE A 591 13.42 9.26 36.99
CA ILE A 591 14.40 9.82 37.92
C ILE A 591 14.02 9.42 39.35
N VAL A 592 14.94 8.77 40.05
CA VAL A 592 14.83 8.39 41.46
C VAL A 592 15.39 9.49 42.36
N GLU A 593 16.52 10.07 41.94
CA GLU A 593 17.22 11.14 42.66
C GLU A 593 17.78 12.16 41.66
N GLY A 594 17.66 13.46 41.95
CA GLY A 594 18.13 14.55 41.08
C GLY A 594 17.02 15.35 40.41
N ASP A 595 17.40 16.22 39.46
CA ASP A 595 16.49 17.15 38.79
C ASP A 595 16.62 17.02 37.26
N TRP A 596 15.50 16.77 36.57
CA TRP A 596 15.45 16.55 35.13
C TRP A 596 15.78 17.82 34.33
N SER A 597 15.40 19.01 34.83
CA SER A 597 15.62 20.28 34.12
C SER A 597 17.12 20.56 33.86
N LYS A 598 18.02 19.92 34.62
CA LYS A 598 19.46 20.00 34.39
C LYS A 598 19.94 19.33 33.11
N VAL A 599 19.11 18.56 32.39
CA VAL A 599 19.47 17.94 31.10
C VAL A 599 19.84 18.96 30.02
N GLU A 600 19.40 20.21 30.16
CA GLU A 600 19.81 21.31 29.26
C GLU A 600 21.25 21.78 29.52
N GLU A 601 21.82 21.51 30.70
CA GLU A 601 23.20 21.88 31.02
C GLU A 601 24.18 20.96 30.28
N LYS A 602 25.17 21.56 29.59
CA LYS A 602 26.15 20.84 28.76
C LYS A 602 26.88 19.71 29.49
N ASN A 603 27.29 19.95 30.74
CA ASN A 603 28.08 19.02 31.52
C ASN A 603 27.23 18.17 32.46
N SER A 604 25.93 18.02 32.21
CA SER A 604 25.04 17.16 33.01
C SER A 604 25.01 15.74 32.46
N VAL A 605 24.97 14.76 33.36
CA VAL A 605 24.72 13.36 32.99
C VAL A 605 23.80 12.69 34.00
N PHE A 606 22.91 11.84 33.51
CA PHE A 606 22.05 10.98 34.31
C PHE A 606 22.53 9.53 34.17
N LEU A 607 22.68 8.86 35.31
CA LEU A 607 23.22 7.51 35.38
C LEU A 607 22.15 6.50 35.84
N PRO A 608 22.17 5.27 35.32
CA PRO A 608 21.32 4.20 35.85
C PRO A 608 21.73 3.83 37.28
N SER A 609 20.76 3.45 38.11
CA SER A 609 20.96 3.16 39.54
C SER A 609 22.06 2.11 39.79
N THR A 610 22.07 1.03 39.02
CA THR A 610 23.08 -0.03 39.11
C THR A 610 24.48 0.43 38.72
N LEU A 611 24.59 1.43 37.82
CA LEU A 611 25.87 1.99 37.41
C LEU A 611 26.40 2.98 38.45
N ALA A 612 25.52 3.80 39.03
CA ALA A 612 25.86 4.71 40.12
C ALA A 612 26.38 3.94 41.35
N GLU A 613 25.74 2.82 41.71
CA GLU A 613 26.19 1.93 42.79
C GLU A 613 27.57 1.30 42.50
N LYS A 614 27.79 0.80 41.27
CA LYS A 614 29.08 0.23 40.87
C LYS A 614 30.22 1.25 40.91
N LEU A 615 29.94 2.49 40.51
CA LEU A 615 30.90 3.58 40.50
C LEU A 615 31.05 4.23 41.89
N GLY A 616 30.09 4.06 42.80
CA GLY A 616 30.08 4.66 44.13
C GLY A 616 29.80 6.17 44.12
N VAL A 617 29.01 6.65 43.14
CA VAL A 617 28.76 8.09 42.91
C VAL A 617 27.33 8.49 43.30
N LYS A 618 27.16 9.74 43.72
CA LYS A 618 25.87 10.36 44.06
C LYS A 618 25.58 11.58 43.18
N VAL A 619 24.34 12.07 43.25
CA VAL A 619 23.95 13.31 42.57
C VAL A 619 24.82 14.48 43.07
N GLY A 620 25.43 15.21 42.13
CA GLY A 620 26.37 16.31 42.39
C GLY A 620 27.85 15.93 42.27
N ASP A 621 28.19 14.64 42.20
CA ASP A 621 29.58 14.20 41.99
C ASP A 621 30.03 14.45 40.53
N VAL A 622 31.33 14.61 40.34
CA VAL A 622 31.93 14.83 39.01
C VAL A 622 32.55 13.55 38.50
N VAL A 623 32.02 13.01 37.40
CA VAL A 623 32.55 11.84 36.70
C VAL A 623 33.29 12.24 35.44
N LYS A 624 34.32 11.48 35.08
CA LYS A 624 35.06 11.66 33.83
C LYS A 624 34.51 10.69 32.80
N ILE A 625 34.01 11.19 31.67
CA ILE A 625 33.50 10.36 30.57
C ILE A 625 34.49 10.47 29.40
N GLU A 626 34.99 9.31 28.97
CA GLU A 626 35.90 9.18 27.84
C GLU A 626 35.20 8.46 26.70
N VAL A 627 35.06 9.12 25.56
CA VAL A 627 34.47 8.53 24.36
C VAL A 627 35.57 8.26 23.34
N TYR A 628 35.71 6.99 22.96
CA TYR A 628 36.74 6.52 22.05
C TYR A 628 36.16 5.76 20.86
N ARG A 629 36.62 6.13 19.66
CA ARG A 629 36.35 5.42 18.40
C ARG A 629 37.64 4.77 17.92
N PRO A 630 37.68 3.44 17.66
CA PRO A 630 38.84 2.78 17.08
C PRO A 630 39.26 3.44 15.76
N GLY A 631 40.50 3.94 15.69
CA GLY A 631 41.05 4.64 14.53
C GLY A 631 41.23 6.16 14.70
N VAL A 632 40.76 6.77 15.80
CA VAL A 632 41.04 8.16 16.18
C VAL A 632 42.01 8.15 17.37
N GLU A 633 43.17 8.82 17.27
CA GLU A 633 44.27 8.67 18.24
C GLU A 633 44.04 9.36 19.60
N ILE A 634 43.08 10.28 19.73
CA ILE A 634 42.84 11.02 20.97
C ILE A 634 41.38 10.81 21.44
N PRO A 635 41.13 10.12 22.57
CA PRO A 635 39.80 10.04 23.17
C PRO A 635 39.37 11.42 23.68
N VAL A 636 38.11 11.78 23.43
CA VAL A 636 37.52 12.99 24.04
C VAL A 636 37.19 12.65 25.48
N SER A 637 37.84 13.36 26.41
CA SER A 637 37.78 13.13 27.84
C SER A 637 37.23 14.38 28.52
N GLU A 638 35.98 14.33 28.97
CA GLU A 638 35.32 15.47 29.60
C GLU A 638 34.77 15.14 30.98
N LYS A 639 34.56 16.20 31.79
CA LYS A 639 34.06 16.11 33.16
C LYS A 639 32.58 16.46 33.17
N TYR A 640 31.76 15.54 33.67
CA TYR A 640 30.32 15.70 33.80
C TYR A 640 29.92 15.69 35.27
N VAL A 641 28.93 16.49 35.61
CA VAL A 641 28.25 16.49 36.90
C VAL A 641 27.09 15.51 36.82
N VAL A 642 27.01 14.59 37.78
CA VAL A 642 25.87 13.67 37.90
C VAL A 642 24.64 14.48 38.32
N ALA A 643 23.75 14.75 37.37
CA ALA A 643 22.56 15.57 37.58
C ALA A 643 21.38 14.77 38.14
N GLY A 644 21.37 13.46 37.92
CA GLY A 644 20.40 12.54 38.52
C GLY A 644 20.72 11.07 38.31
N ILE A 645 20.02 10.23 39.07
CA ILE A 645 20.07 8.77 39.00
C ILE A 645 18.68 8.26 38.64
N PHE A 646 18.60 7.34 37.66
CA PHE A 646 17.33 6.82 37.17
C PHE A 646 17.16 5.31 37.36
N ASP A 647 15.90 4.87 37.43
CA ASP A 647 15.49 3.47 37.49
C ASP A 647 15.44 2.86 36.09
N GLU A 648 16.21 1.80 35.88
CA GLU A 648 16.34 1.08 34.62
C GLU A 648 15.04 0.40 34.20
N LEU A 649 14.28 -0.13 35.17
CA LEU A 649 13.02 -0.83 34.90
C LEU A 649 11.93 0.14 34.44
N SER A 650 11.93 1.36 34.97
CA SER A 650 11.04 2.43 34.53
C SER A 650 11.37 2.89 33.10
N LEU A 651 12.65 2.98 32.74
CA LEU A 651 13.07 3.27 31.36
C LEU A 651 12.63 2.17 30.38
N ASP A 652 12.71 0.90 30.77
CA ASP A 652 12.24 -0.23 29.93
C ASP A 652 10.72 -0.21 29.67
N ARG A 653 9.94 0.44 30.54
CA ARG A 653 8.48 0.56 30.40
C ARG A 653 8.08 1.73 29.50
N ILE A 654 8.95 2.72 29.29
CA ILE A 654 8.68 3.86 28.43
C ILE A 654 8.64 3.40 26.97
N LYS A 655 7.52 3.72 26.33
CA LYS A 655 7.29 3.51 24.91
C LYS A 655 7.05 4.85 24.24
N ASP A 656 7.58 4.96 23.03
CA ASP A 656 7.36 6.09 22.16
C ASP A 656 5.96 6.03 21.52
N ILE A 657 5.57 7.06 20.77
CA ILE A 657 4.23 7.20 20.18
C ILE A 657 3.87 6.03 19.24
N ASP A 658 4.87 5.48 18.55
CA ASP A 658 4.73 4.33 17.67
C ASP A 658 4.75 2.97 18.39
N GLY A 659 4.84 2.99 19.73
CA GLY A 659 4.89 1.80 20.58
C GLY A 659 6.26 1.13 20.66
N THR A 660 7.29 1.69 20.01
CA THR A 660 8.67 1.20 20.13
C THR A 660 9.34 1.72 21.42
N PRO A 661 10.37 1.04 21.95
CA PRO A 661 11.13 1.56 23.08
C PRO A 661 11.85 2.87 22.69
N LEU A 662 11.92 3.83 23.62
CA LEU A 662 12.65 5.10 23.42
C LEU A 662 14.18 4.91 23.40
N LYS A 663 14.66 3.73 23.81
CA LYS A 663 16.07 3.41 24.03
C LYS A 663 16.91 3.45 22.74
N PRO A 664 18.20 3.84 22.80
CA PRO A 664 19.12 3.75 21.68
C PRO A 664 19.21 2.33 21.12
N LEU A 665 19.43 2.20 19.82
CA LEU A 665 19.69 0.91 19.19
C LEU A 665 21.18 0.57 19.26
N VAL A 666 21.51 -0.71 19.36
CA VAL A 666 22.87 -1.24 19.29
C VAL A 666 22.91 -2.43 18.33
N LEU A 667 24.04 -2.60 17.65
CA LEU A 667 24.23 -3.73 16.73
C LEU A 667 24.51 -5.02 17.51
N VAL A 668 23.66 -6.03 17.30
CA VAL A 668 23.77 -7.37 17.89
C VAL A 668 23.87 -8.43 16.77
N LYS A 669 24.28 -9.66 17.12
CA LYS A 669 24.29 -10.78 16.17
C LYS A 669 22.85 -11.04 15.69
N GLY A 670 22.52 -10.61 14.48
CA GLY A 670 21.19 -10.75 13.88
C GLY A 670 20.47 -9.43 13.56
N GLY A 671 21.04 -8.26 13.85
CA GLY A 671 20.46 -6.95 13.48
C GLY A 671 20.62 -5.88 14.56
N PHE A 672 19.72 -4.89 14.55
CA PHE A 672 19.66 -3.84 15.57
C PHE A 672 18.69 -4.23 16.68
N ALA A 673 19.08 -4.02 17.94
CA ALA A 673 18.23 -4.22 19.10
C ALA A 673 18.33 -3.03 20.07
N PRO A 674 17.28 -2.72 20.85
CA PRO A 674 17.37 -1.69 21.89
C PRO A 674 18.46 -2.03 22.91
N ALA A 675 19.23 -1.03 23.32
CA ALA A 675 20.24 -1.17 24.36
C ALA A 675 19.61 -1.59 25.70
N ASN A 676 20.39 -2.29 26.52
CA ASN A 676 20.02 -2.59 27.89
C ASN A 676 20.05 -1.30 28.71
N SER A 677 19.04 -1.08 29.55
CA SER A 677 18.92 0.16 30.33
C SER A 677 20.05 0.39 31.33
N THR A 678 20.77 -0.67 31.72
CA THR A 678 21.99 -0.60 32.55
C THR A 678 23.19 -0.02 31.81
N ASP A 679 23.20 -0.06 30.48
CA ASP A 679 24.31 0.33 29.61
C ASP A 679 24.02 1.67 28.87
N ILE A 680 23.02 2.43 29.32
CA ILE A 680 22.60 3.72 28.75
C ILE A 680 22.90 4.82 29.76
N ILE A 681 23.52 5.91 29.29
CA ILE A 681 23.60 7.18 30.02
C ILE A 681 22.83 8.27 29.25
N ILE A 682 22.26 9.24 29.97
CA ILE A 682 21.46 10.31 29.38
C ILE A 682 22.13 11.66 29.64
N GLY A 683 22.15 12.55 28.65
CA GLY A 683 22.69 13.90 28.79
C GLY A 683 22.12 14.88 27.77
N ASN A 684 22.80 16.01 27.61
CA ASN A 684 22.36 17.07 26.71
C ASN A 684 22.53 16.69 25.22
N TRP A 685 21.45 16.74 24.45
CA TRP A 685 21.47 16.37 23.03
C TRP A 685 22.32 17.30 22.16
N GLU A 686 22.31 18.61 22.43
CA GLU A 686 22.99 19.61 21.60
C GLU A 686 24.50 19.47 21.77
N TYR A 687 24.95 19.29 23.00
CA TYR A 687 26.33 19.05 23.35
C TYR A 687 26.86 17.73 22.73
N LEU A 688 26.11 16.62 22.82
CA LEU A 688 26.51 15.37 22.15
C LEU A 688 26.64 15.53 20.64
N LEU A 689 25.71 16.27 20.03
CA LEU A 689 25.69 16.46 18.59
C LEU A 689 26.77 17.43 18.10
N LYS A 690 27.12 18.48 18.86
CA LYS A 690 27.99 19.58 18.37
C LYS A 690 29.39 19.59 18.96
N GLU A 691 29.63 18.96 20.10
CA GLU A 691 30.91 19.11 20.84
C GLU A 691 31.64 17.76 21.03
N VAL A 692 30.92 16.63 21.10
CA VAL A 692 31.56 15.31 21.35
C VAL A 692 32.04 14.64 20.07
N LEU A 693 33.33 14.28 20.03
CA LEU A 693 34.00 13.67 18.86
C LEU A 693 33.78 14.47 17.57
N LEU A 694 33.84 15.80 17.71
CA LEU A 694 33.83 16.72 16.59
C LEU A 694 35.15 16.60 15.83
N GLU A 695 35.09 16.29 14.53
CA GLU A 695 36.25 16.46 13.66
C GLU A 695 36.48 17.96 13.44
N GLU A 696 37.74 18.40 13.25
CA GLU A 696 38.12 19.83 13.11
C GLU A 696 37.34 20.61 12.04
N LYS A 697 36.58 19.92 11.19
CA LYS A 697 35.90 20.47 10.04
C LYS A 697 34.40 20.18 9.98
N ALA A 698 33.85 19.39 10.91
CA ALA A 698 32.43 19.08 10.98
C ALA A 698 31.70 20.03 11.94
N LEU A 699 30.49 20.45 11.57
CA LEU A 699 29.57 21.17 12.48
C LEU A 699 28.92 20.24 13.52
N PHE A 700 28.93 18.93 13.26
CA PHE A 700 28.33 17.90 14.09
C PHE A 700 29.26 16.71 14.29
N SER A 701 29.00 15.93 15.33
CA SER A 701 29.69 14.70 15.67
C SER A 701 29.63 13.69 14.54
N THR A 702 30.74 13.00 14.28
CA THR A 702 30.75 11.89 13.31
C THR A 702 30.13 10.61 13.85
N VAL A 703 29.88 10.56 15.16
CA VAL A 703 29.36 9.38 15.87
C VAL A 703 27.95 9.63 16.37
N PHE A 704 27.67 10.79 16.98
CA PHE A 704 26.36 11.10 17.52
C PHE A 704 25.46 11.70 16.45
N LYS A 705 24.32 11.06 16.20
CA LYS A 705 23.39 11.47 15.14
C LYS A 705 21.96 11.54 15.67
N ILE A 706 21.14 12.36 15.02
CA ILE A 706 19.71 12.46 15.33
C ILE A 706 19.01 11.24 14.74
N TYR A 707 18.24 10.52 15.54
CA TYR A 707 17.47 9.35 15.08
C TYR A 707 15.96 9.51 15.26
N ARG A 708 15.57 10.52 16.05
CA ARG A 708 14.18 10.81 16.32
C ARG A 708 13.99 12.30 16.50
N ILE A 709 13.00 12.85 15.81
CA ILE A 709 12.49 14.20 16.01
C ILE A 709 11.02 14.06 16.38
N ALA A 710 10.60 14.72 17.44
CA ALA A 710 9.21 14.73 17.88
C ALA A 710 8.72 16.17 18.05
N ALA A 711 7.43 16.41 17.88
CA ALA A 711 6.88 17.73 18.10
C ALA A 711 5.48 17.69 18.70
N VAL A 712 5.17 18.67 19.56
CA VAL A 712 3.87 18.85 20.22
C VAL A 712 3.12 20.01 19.57
N GLY A 713 1.80 19.90 19.46
CA GLY A 713 1.00 20.96 18.84
C GLY A 713 -0.48 20.64 18.73
N SER A 714 -1.23 21.50 18.04
CA SER A 714 -2.65 21.28 17.77
C SER A 714 -2.86 20.22 16.67
N SER A 715 -3.97 19.48 16.76
CA SER A 715 -4.31 18.34 15.87
C SER A 715 -4.17 18.68 14.39
N ASP A 716 -4.71 19.82 13.96
CA ASP A 716 -4.72 20.23 12.54
C ASP A 716 -3.32 20.63 12.05
N VAL A 717 -2.56 21.33 12.88
CA VAL A 717 -1.19 21.76 12.54
C VAL A 717 -0.30 20.53 12.41
N LEU A 718 -0.33 19.60 13.38
CA LEU A 718 0.48 18.38 13.35
C LEU A 718 0.18 17.52 12.10
N LYS A 719 -1.10 17.35 11.74
CA LYS A 719 -1.49 16.61 10.52
C LYS A 719 -0.98 17.29 9.25
N SER A 720 -1.07 18.62 9.18
CA SER A 720 -0.60 19.38 8.00
C SER A 720 0.92 19.35 7.87
N VAL A 721 1.66 19.48 8.97
CA VAL A 721 3.13 19.43 9.01
C VAL A 721 3.61 18.03 8.67
N ALA A 722 3.01 16.98 9.23
CA ALA A 722 3.33 15.59 8.91
C ALA A 722 3.19 15.29 7.41
N ARG A 723 2.10 15.77 6.80
CA ARG A 723 1.87 15.60 5.36
C ARG A 723 2.91 16.35 4.53
N ARG A 724 3.18 17.62 4.84
CA ARG A 724 4.21 18.42 4.13
C ARG A 724 5.60 17.80 4.24
N TYR A 725 5.94 17.26 5.41
CA TYR A 725 7.23 16.61 5.64
C TYR A 725 7.39 15.35 4.78
N ILE A 726 6.37 14.48 4.75
CA ILE A 726 6.40 13.29 3.89
C ILE A 726 6.43 13.67 2.41
N GLU A 727 5.63 14.64 1.96
CA GLU A 727 5.66 15.15 0.58
C GLU A 727 7.04 15.67 0.15
N ARG A 728 7.83 16.18 1.11
CA ARG A 728 9.19 16.70 0.91
C ARG A 728 10.26 15.60 0.94
N LYS A 729 10.16 14.62 1.83
CA LYS A 729 11.23 13.62 2.06
C LYS A 729 11.03 12.30 1.34
N GLY A 730 9.78 11.87 1.17
CA GLY A 730 9.49 10.69 0.36
C GLY A 730 9.64 9.35 1.10
N GLU A 731 10.04 8.32 0.34
CA GLU A 731 10.31 6.95 0.81
C GLU A 731 11.34 6.89 1.94
N GLY A 732 11.16 5.95 2.87
CA GLY A 732 12.06 5.73 4.00
C GLY A 732 11.77 6.62 5.22
N TYR A 733 10.99 7.69 5.06
CA TYR A 733 10.56 8.54 6.16
C TYR A 733 9.18 8.13 6.67
N TYR A 734 9.05 8.03 7.98
CA TYR A 734 7.82 7.64 8.67
C TYR A 734 7.46 8.70 9.69
N VAL A 735 6.21 9.19 9.63
CA VAL A 735 5.69 10.15 10.59
C VAL A 735 4.51 9.55 11.34
N TYR A 736 4.62 9.46 12.65
CA TYR A 736 3.55 8.97 13.54
C TYR A 736 2.88 10.18 14.17
N VAL A 737 1.60 10.40 13.86
CA VAL A 737 0.81 11.52 14.38
C VAL A 737 -0.22 10.98 15.35
N ASN A 738 -0.09 11.31 16.63
CA ASN A 738 -1.10 10.99 17.62
C ASN A 738 -1.97 12.20 17.89
N THR A 739 -3.27 12.07 17.64
CA THR A 739 -4.27 13.11 17.89
C THR A 739 -5.53 12.48 18.44
N GLU A 740 -6.09 13.05 19.51
CA GLU A 740 -7.40 12.63 20.06
C GLU A 740 -7.45 11.13 20.44
N GLY A 741 -6.32 10.57 20.90
CA GLY A 741 -6.21 9.17 21.31
C GLY A 741 -6.10 8.16 20.16
N LYS A 742 -5.92 8.64 18.92
CA LYS A 742 -5.65 7.81 17.74
C LYS A 742 -4.29 8.17 17.16
N CYS A 743 -3.48 7.15 16.87
CA CYS A 743 -2.18 7.32 16.24
C CYS A 743 -2.26 6.92 14.76
N TYR A 744 -1.75 7.78 13.89
CA TYR A 744 -1.69 7.58 12.45
C TYR A 744 -0.24 7.53 11.98
N LYS A 745 0.19 6.41 11.39
CA LYS A 745 1.48 6.26 10.71
C LYS A 745 1.34 6.73 9.26
N LEU A 746 2.00 7.82 8.90
CA LEU A 746 2.13 8.35 7.55
C LEU A 746 3.43 7.87 6.90
N PHE A 747 3.35 7.30 5.70
CA PHE A 747 4.50 6.77 4.95
C PHE A 747 4.19 6.59 3.47
N PHE A 748 5.21 6.42 2.62
CA PHE A 748 5.05 6.04 1.22
C PHE A 748 4.86 4.53 1.05
N GLY A 749 3.84 4.12 0.30
CA GLY A 749 3.57 2.70 0.05
C GLY A 749 2.50 2.44 -1.02
N GLN A 750 2.21 1.16 -1.23
CA GLN A 750 1.16 0.69 -2.15
C GLN A 750 -0.18 0.59 -1.41
N LYS A 751 -1.25 1.14 -1.99
CA LYS A 751 -2.62 1.00 -1.48
C LYS A 751 -3.61 0.78 -2.61
N VAL A 752 -4.59 -0.09 -2.38
CA VAL A 752 -5.81 -0.11 -3.20
C VAL A 752 -6.65 1.12 -2.84
N GLU A 753 -6.71 2.11 -3.73
CA GLU A 753 -7.66 3.20 -3.60
C GLU A 753 -9.02 2.75 -4.14
N ASN A 754 -10.02 2.70 -3.27
CA ASN A 754 -11.42 2.48 -3.63
C ASN A 754 -12.11 3.84 -3.82
N ILE A 755 -12.01 4.43 -5.01
CA ILE A 755 -12.63 5.74 -5.30
C ILE A 755 -14.17 5.65 -5.40
N LEU A 756 -14.75 4.45 -5.39
CA LEU A 756 -16.20 4.21 -5.20
C LEU A 756 -16.78 4.91 -3.97
N MET A 757 -15.99 5.18 -2.93
CA MET A 757 -16.45 5.91 -1.74
C MET A 757 -16.35 7.44 -1.89
N ARG A 758 -15.61 7.96 -2.88
CA ARG A 758 -15.32 9.39 -3.03
C ARG A 758 -16.11 10.08 -4.14
N ASN A 759 -16.44 9.39 -5.23
CA ASN A 759 -17.13 9.98 -6.39
C ASN A 759 -18.43 9.21 -6.71
N VAL A 760 -19.58 9.85 -6.44
CA VAL A 760 -20.94 9.32 -6.73
C VAL A 760 -21.16 9.10 -8.24
N ASP A 761 -20.43 9.83 -9.07
CA ASP A 761 -20.59 9.89 -10.53
C ASP A 761 -20.43 8.52 -11.24
N PHE A 762 -19.75 7.56 -10.62
CA PHE A 762 -19.54 6.22 -11.19
C PHE A 762 -20.63 5.21 -10.84
N ILE A 763 -21.43 5.46 -9.79
CA ILE A 763 -22.48 4.53 -9.36
C ILE A 763 -23.65 4.55 -10.36
N ILE A 764 -23.95 5.71 -10.94
CA ILE A 764 -25.11 5.92 -11.83
C ILE A 764 -25.00 5.06 -13.10
N PRO A 765 -23.89 5.09 -13.90
CA PRO A 765 -23.78 4.26 -15.10
C PRO A 765 -23.85 2.76 -14.80
N ILE A 766 -23.22 2.30 -13.72
CA ILE A 766 -23.26 0.89 -13.29
C ILE A 766 -24.69 0.48 -12.93
N ALA A 767 -25.42 1.31 -12.19
CA ALA A 767 -26.81 1.06 -11.83
C ALA A 767 -27.73 1.00 -13.06
N ILE A 768 -27.51 1.87 -14.06
CA ILE A 768 -28.24 1.84 -15.34
C ILE A 768 -28.00 0.51 -16.05
N VAL A 769 -26.75 0.08 -16.18
CA VAL A 769 -26.44 -1.16 -16.90
C VAL A 769 -26.98 -2.40 -16.15
N ILE A 770 -26.86 -2.45 -14.83
CA ILE A 770 -27.46 -3.53 -14.02
C ILE A 770 -28.98 -3.56 -14.21
N SER A 771 -29.64 -2.39 -14.23
CA SER A 771 -31.08 -2.28 -14.46
C SER A 771 -31.48 -2.80 -15.84
N VAL A 772 -30.72 -2.46 -16.89
CA VAL A 772 -30.94 -2.96 -18.25
C VAL A 772 -30.82 -4.48 -18.31
N VAL A 773 -29.80 -5.06 -17.67
CA VAL A 773 -29.63 -6.52 -17.59
C VAL A 773 -30.79 -7.19 -16.85
N LEU A 774 -31.24 -6.62 -15.73
CA LEU A 774 -32.37 -7.11 -14.95
C LEU A 774 -33.67 -7.11 -15.77
N VAL A 775 -33.97 -5.99 -16.43
CA VAL A 775 -35.16 -5.85 -17.29
C VAL A 775 -35.11 -6.86 -18.45
N SER A 776 -33.94 -7.02 -19.08
CA SER A 776 -33.77 -7.98 -20.17
C SER A 776 -34.01 -9.41 -19.69
N MET A 777 -33.41 -9.83 -18.58
CA MET A 777 -33.61 -11.18 -18.00
C MET A 777 -35.04 -11.43 -17.52
N TYR A 778 -35.73 -10.40 -17.04
CA TYR A 778 -37.13 -10.52 -16.68
C TYR A 778 -38.02 -10.75 -17.91
N SER A 779 -37.82 -9.98 -18.99
CA SER A 779 -38.56 -10.12 -20.26
C SER A 779 -38.44 -11.55 -20.84
N ILE A 780 -37.26 -12.14 -20.70
CA ILE A 780 -36.93 -13.48 -21.22
C ILE A 780 -37.86 -14.58 -20.69
N VAL A 781 -38.21 -14.53 -19.40
CA VAL A 781 -39.05 -15.54 -18.78
C VAL A 781 -40.50 -15.40 -19.21
N GLU A 782 -40.97 -14.17 -19.35
CA GLU A 782 -42.33 -13.87 -19.79
C GLU A 782 -42.56 -14.34 -21.24
N GLU A 783 -41.57 -14.15 -22.13
CA GLU A 783 -41.62 -14.65 -23.50
C GLU A 783 -41.59 -16.19 -23.61
N ARG A 784 -40.99 -16.88 -22.63
CA ARG A 784 -40.76 -18.33 -22.68
C ARG A 784 -41.77 -19.15 -21.89
N ARG A 785 -42.88 -18.55 -21.48
CA ARG A 785 -43.98 -19.24 -20.76
C ARG A 785 -44.46 -20.51 -21.46
N ARG A 786 -44.62 -20.47 -22.79
CA ARG A 786 -45.09 -21.63 -23.58
C ARG A 786 -44.07 -22.77 -23.60
N GLU A 787 -42.77 -22.47 -23.64
CA GLU A 787 -41.71 -23.47 -23.57
C GLU A 787 -41.63 -24.10 -22.16
N ILE A 788 -41.74 -23.27 -21.11
CA ILE A 788 -41.78 -23.73 -19.71
C ILE A 788 -42.97 -24.67 -19.48
N PHE A 789 -44.14 -24.32 -20.05
CA PHE A 789 -45.32 -25.17 -20.01
C PHE A 789 -45.07 -26.53 -20.68
N ILE A 790 -44.44 -26.56 -21.86
CA ILE A 790 -44.09 -27.80 -22.57
C ILE A 790 -43.15 -28.67 -21.72
N PHE A 791 -42.11 -28.09 -21.11
CA PHE A 791 -41.19 -28.85 -20.27
C PHE A 791 -41.88 -29.47 -19.05
N ASN A 792 -42.74 -28.71 -18.39
CA ASN A 792 -43.52 -29.21 -17.27
C ASN A 792 -44.53 -30.29 -17.71
N ALA A 793 -45.16 -30.14 -18.89
CA ALA A 793 -46.05 -31.15 -19.46
C ALA A 793 -45.35 -32.48 -19.82
N ILE A 794 -44.06 -32.41 -20.21
CA ILE A 794 -43.21 -33.59 -20.47
C ILE A 794 -42.70 -34.22 -19.15
N GLY A 795 -42.93 -33.57 -18.00
CA GLY A 795 -42.55 -34.08 -16.68
C GLY A 795 -41.18 -33.61 -16.18
N PHE A 796 -40.61 -32.53 -16.74
CA PHE A 796 -39.41 -31.94 -16.16
C PHE A 796 -39.68 -31.40 -14.75
N ASN A 797 -38.78 -31.72 -13.81
CA ASN A 797 -38.79 -31.11 -12.49
C ASN A 797 -38.65 -29.57 -12.61
N PRO A 798 -39.50 -28.77 -11.95
CA PRO A 798 -39.37 -27.31 -11.87
C PRO A 798 -37.94 -26.82 -11.57
N MET A 799 -37.21 -27.56 -10.72
CA MET A 799 -35.80 -27.24 -10.43
C MET A 799 -34.87 -27.43 -11.64
N HIS A 800 -35.10 -28.44 -12.48
CA HIS A 800 -34.32 -28.63 -13.72
C HIS A 800 -34.58 -27.50 -14.72
N ILE A 801 -35.82 -27.01 -14.79
CA ILE A 801 -36.17 -25.85 -15.61
C ILE A 801 -35.43 -24.61 -15.09
N ALA A 802 -35.39 -24.39 -13.77
CA ALA A 802 -34.62 -23.29 -13.18
C ALA A 802 -33.11 -23.41 -13.47
N PHE A 803 -32.53 -24.62 -13.38
CA PHE A 803 -31.12 -24.86 -13.72
C PHE A 803 -30.79 -24.58 -15.19
N LEU A 804 -31.73 -24.80 -16.11
CA LEU A 804 -31.55 -24.47 -17.52
C LEU A 804 -31.38 -22.96 -17.74
N PHE A 805 -32.22 -22.15 -17.10
CA PHE A 805 -32.08 -20.69 -17.14
C PHE A 805 -30.78 -20.21 -16.46
N LEU A 806 -30.41 -20.82 -15.33
CA LEU A 806 -29.16 -20.51 -14.65
C LEU A 806 -27.94 -20.83 -15.52
N ALA A 807 -27.93 -21.99 -16.18
CA ALA A 807 -26.88 -22.39 -17.11
C ALA A 807 -26.80 -21.44 -18.32
N GLU A 808 -27.94 -20.99 -18.85
CA GLU A 808 -28.00 -20.00 -19.93
C GLU A 808 -27.36 -18.66 -19.48
N SER A 809 -27.65 -18.21 -18.25
CA SER A 809 -27.02 -17.03 -17.67
C SER A 809 -25.52 -17.18 -17.44
N ILE A 810 -25.05 -18.36 -17.04
CA ILE A 810 -23.60 -18.64 -16.91
C ILE A 810 -22.92 -18.54 -18.28
N VAL A 811 -23.54 -19.09 -19.34
CA VAL A 811 -23.01 -18.97 -20.72
C VAL A 811 -22.94 -17.50 -21.14
N TYR A 812 -23.99 -16.72 -20.89
CA TYR A 812 -23.98 -15.28 -21.16
C TYR A 812 -22.90 -14.56 -20.35
N GLY A 813 -22.76 -14.87 -19.06
CA GLY A 813 -21.73 -14.30 -18.19
C GLY A 813 -20.32 -14.60 -18.67
N LEU A 814 -20.03 -15.84 -19.08
CA LEU A 814 -18.72 -16.22 -19.60
C LEU A 814 -18.37 -15.49 -20.91
N ILE A 815 -19.31 -15.45 -21.87
CA ILE A 815 -19.09 -14.78 -23.16
C ILE A 815 -18.91 -13.27 -22.96
N SER A 816 -19.81 -12.65 -22.21
CA SER A 816 -19.82 -11.21 -21.98
C SER A 816 -18.63 -10.75 -21.14
N GLY A 817 -18.24 -11.54 -20.14
CA GLY A 817 -17.10 -11.26 -19.27
C GLY A 817 -15.80 -11.21 -20.04
N GLY A 818 -15.57 -12.19 -20.93
CA GLY A 818 -14.39 -12.19 -21.78
C GLY A 818 -14.38 -11.07 -22.83
N LEU A 819 -15.50 -10.84 -23.53
CA LEU A 819 -15.62 -9.76 -24.51
C LEU A 819 -15.45 -8.38 -23.87
N GLY A 820 -16.10 -8.13 -22.73
CA GLY A 820 -16.02 -6.86 -22.02
C GLY A 820 -14.62 -6.59 -21.47
N TYR A 821 -13.93 -7.61 -20.97
CA TYR A 821 -12.55 -7.47 -20.49
C TYR A 821 -11.57 -7.17 -21.64
N ILE A 822 -11.65 -7.92 -22.75
CA ILE A 822 -10.81 -7.68 -23.94
C ILE A 822 -11.08 -6.27 -24.49
N ALA A 823 -12.35 -5.87 -24.61
CA ALA A 823 -12.72 -4.52 -25.03
C ALA A 823 -12.13 -3.44 -24.11
N GLY A 824 -12.05 -3.72 -22.79
CA GLY A 824 -11.45 -2.81 -21.82
C GLY A 824 -9.97 -2.56 -22.08
N ILE A 825 -9.19 -3.63 -22.27
CA ILE A 825 -7.76 -3.53 -22.61
C ILE A 825 -7.56 -2.78 -23.94
N VAL A 826 -8.34 -3.12 -24.96
CA VAL A 826 -8.29 -2.44 -26.26
C VAL A 826 -8.58 -0.95 -26.12
N THR A 827 -9.52 -0.57 -25.24
CA THR A 827 -9.89 0.83 -25.01
C THR A 827 -8.73 1.62 -24.41
N PHE A 828 -7.99 1.06 -23.45
CA PHE A 828 -6.80 1.72 -22.90
C PHE A 828 -5.72 1.92 -23.95
N ARG A 829 -5.50 0.95 -24.84
CA ARG A 829 -4.59 1.12 -25.98
C ARG A 829 -5.02 2.27 -26.89
N VAL A 830 -6.31 2.35 -27.22
CA VAL A 830 -6.87 3.43 -28.05
C VAL A 830 -6.76 4.78 -27.34
N MET A 831 -7.01 4.83 -26.03
CA MET A 831 -6.85 6.05 -25.22
C MET A 831 -5.39 6.51 -25.17
N ALA A 832 -4.44 5.60 -24.98
CA ALA A 832 -3.02 5.91 -24.98
C ALA A 832 -2.55 6.49 -26.33
N THR A 833 -3.06 5.97 -27.45
CA THR A 833 -2.63 6.42 -28.78
C THR A 833 -3.33 7.68 -29.30
N TYR A 834 -4.63 7.85 -29.04
CA TYR A 834 -5.45 8.92 -29.67
C TYR A 834 -5.92 10.00 -28.70
N PHE A 835 -6.02 9.69 -27.40
CA PHE A 835 -6.65 10.56 -26.41
C PHE A 835 -5.71 10.95 -25.26
N SER A 836 -4.40 10.78 -25.44
CA SER A 836 -3.37 11.22 -24.48
C SER A 836 -3.49 12.73 -24.17
N SER A 837 -3.98 13.54 -25.10
CA SER A 837 -4.19 14.99 -24.93
C SER A 837 -5.43 15.38 -24.13
N LEU A 838 -6.43 14.49 -23.96
CA LEU A 838 -7.68 14.80 -23.26
C LEU A 838 -7.55 14.69 -21.73
N ASN A 839 -6.39 14.27 -21.19
CA ASN A 839 -6.08 14.20 -19.76
C ASN A 839 -7.20 13.59 -18.90
N LEU A 840 -7.84 12.51 -19.38
CA LEU A 840 -8.81 11.78 -18.57
C LEU A 840 -8.06 11.09 -17.43
N LEU A 841 -8.37 11.43 -16.18
CA LEU A 841 -7.71 10.89 -14.98
C LEU A 841 -8.19 9.46 -14.65
N VAL A 842 -8.14 8.57 -15.64
CA VAL A 842 -8.48 7.15 -15.54
C VAL A 842 -7.20 6.33 -15.46
N ARG A 843 -7.20 5.26 -14.67
CA ARG A 843 -6.03 4.39 -14.48
C ARG A 843 -6.25 3.05 -15.16
N GLU A 844 -5.21 2.55 -15.83
CA GLU A 844 -5.23 1.25 -16.49
C GLU A 844 -5.15 0.11 -15.47
N LYS A 845 -5.95 -0.94 -15.67
CA LYS A 845 -5.99 -2.15 -14.83
C LYS A 845 -5.21 -3.28 -15.47
N LEU A 846 -3.94 -3.37 -15.13
CA LEU A 846 -3.01 -4.31 -15.73
C LEU A 846 -2.92 -5.65 -14.97
N GLU A 847 -3.46 -5.73 -13.76
CA GLU A 847 -3.36 -6.93 -12.94
C GLU A 847 -4.20 -8.09 -13.52
N TRP A 848 -3.60 -9.28 -13.59
CA TRP A 848 -4.24 -10.47 -14.17
C TRP A 848 -5.53 -10.90 -13.47
N TYR A 849 -5.62 -10.70 -12.15
CA TYR A 849 -6.77 -11.14 -11.36
C TYR A 849 -8.05 -10.40 -11.73
N TRP A 850 -7.97 -9.21 -12.34
CA TRP A 850 -9.13 -8.47 -12.85
C TRP A 850 -9.87 -9.25 -13.95
N SER A 851 -9.17 -10.07 -14.73
CA SER A 851 -9.81 -10.92 -15.74
C SER A 851 -10.74 -11.96 -15.12
N ILE A 852 -10.35 -12.54 -13.98
CA ILE A 852 -11.13 -13.52 -13.23
C ILE A 852 -12.29 -12.82 -12.51
N ILE A 853 -12.03 -11.68 -11.85
CA ILE A 853 -13.05 -10.89 -11.17
C ILE A 853 -14.11 -10.42 -12.19
N ALA A 854 -13.70 -9.97 -13.37
CA ALA A 854 -14.61 -9.57 -14.45
C ALA A 854 -15.54 -10.71 -14.86
N ILE A 855 -15.00 -11.90 -15.12
CA ILE A 855 -15.82 -13.09 -15.42
C ILE A 855 -16.76 -13.41 -14.24
N PHE A 856 -16.25 -13.39 -13.01
CA PHE A 856 -17.03 -13.74 -11.83
C PHE A 856 -18.20 -12.77 -11.61
N ILE A 857 -17.95 -11.46 -11.70
CA ILE A 857 -18.98 -10.41 -11.64
C ILE A 857 -20.00 -10.61 -12.77
N SER A 858 -19.53 -10.87 -13.99
CA SER A 858 -20.37 -11.09 -15.15
C SER A 858 -21.35 -12.26 -14.93
N ILE A 859 -20.84 -13.41 -14.47
CA ILE A 859 -21.65 -14.58 -14.13
C ILE A 859 -22.61 -14.27 -12.98
N LEU A 860 -22.13 -13.65 -11.91
CA LEU A 860 -22.92 -13.36 -10.73
C LEU A 860 -24.10 -12.42 -11.06
N VAL A 861 -23.84 -11.35 -11.81
CA VAL A 861 -24.88 -10.40 -12.24
C VAL A 861 -25.87 -11.10 -13.17
N ALA A 862 -25.41 -11.90 -14.12
CA ALA A 862 -26.28 -12.67 -15.01
C ALA A 862 -27.17 -13.65 -14.23
N MET A 863 -26.61 -14.34 -13.23
CA MET A 863 -27.32 -15.29 -12.37
C MET A 863 -28.34 -14.59 -11.47
N ILE A 864 -27.97 -13.50 -10.80
CA ILE A 864 -28.89 -12.71 -9.97
C ILE A 864 -30.06 -12.21 -10.82
N ALA A 865 -29.75 -11.71 -12.02
CA ALA A 865 -30.76 -11.21 -12.93
C ALA A 865 -31.73 -12.30 -13.42
N SER A 866 -31.25 -13.53 -13.61
CA SER A 866 -32.12 -14.65 -14.02
C SER A 866 -32.75 -15.41 -12.87
N PHE A 867 -32.27 -15.27 -11.62
CA PHE A 867 -32.71 -16.09 -10.49
C PHE A 867 -34.20 -15.94 -10.17
N LYS A 868 -34.67 -14.70 -9.96
CA LYS A 868 -36.09 -14.43 -9.65
C LYS A 868 -37.02 -14.78 -10.82
N PRO A 869 -36.69 -14.42 -12.08
CA PRO A 869 -37.41 -14.93 -13.25
C PRO A 869 -37.45 -16.47 -13.32
N ALA A 870 -36.31 -17.16 -13.16
CA ALA A 870 -36.22 -18.62 -13.24
C ALA A 870 -37.05 -19.34 -12.18
N LEU A 871 -37.07 -18.82 -10.95
CA LEU A 871 -37.93 -19.31 -9.87
C LEU A 871 -39.41 -19.14 -10.20
N LYS A 872 -39.80 -17.96 -10.70
CA LYS A 872 -41.19 -17.68 -11.12
C LYS A 872 -41.61 -18.60 -12.27
N ALA A 873 -40.73 -18.83 -13.25
CA ALA A 873 -40.92 -19.77 -14.36
C ALA A 873 -41.19 -21.19 -13.85
N ALA A 874 -40.30 -21.71 -13.00
CA ALA A 874 -40.39 -23.05 -12.44
C ALA A 874 -41.71 -23.27 -11.68
N MET A 875 -42.16 -22.26 -10.92
CA MET A 875 -43.36 -22.36 -10.07
C MET A 875 -44.67 -22.00 -10.77
N MET A 876 -44.65 -21.41 -11.97
CA MET A 876 -45.84 -20.87 -12.64
C MET A 876 -46.88 -21.94 -12.98
N TYR A 877 -46.43 -23.16 -13.28
CA TYR A 877 -47.28 -24.25 -13.76
C TYR A 877 -47.23 -25.49 -12.87
N THR A 878 -46.68 -25.39 -11.65
CA THR A 878 -46.66 -26.53 -10.73
C THR A 878 -48.10 -26.88 -10.32
N PRO A 879 -48.60 -28.10 -10.61
CA PRO A 879 -50.02 -28.45 -10.39
C PRO A 879 -50.49 -28.25 -8.94
N SER A 880 -49.58 -28.33 -7.96
CA SER A 880 -49.86 -28.15 -6.54
C SER A 880 -50.23 -26.72 -6.13
N ARG A 881 -49.87 -25.70 -6.91
CA ARG A 881 -50.20 -24.27 -6.64
C ARG A 881 -51.33 -23.70 -7.49
N VAL A 882 -51.75 -24.38 -8.56
CA VAL A 882 -52.99 -24.02 -9.26
C VAL A 882 -54.16 -24.43 -8.37
N ARG A 883 -54.50 -23.53 -7.46
CA ARG A 883 -55.65 -23.66 -6.55
C ARG A 883 -56.89 -23.79 -7.44
N ARG A 884 -57.47 -25.00 -7.55
CA ARG A 884 -58.88 -25.11 -7.93
C ARG A 884 -59.63 -24.27 -6.90
N VAL A 885 -60.14 -23.13 -7.31
CA VAL A 885 -60.94 -22.25 -6.45
C VAL A 885 -62.10 -23.11 -5.94
N LYS A 886 -62.06 -23.49 -4.65
CA LYS A 886 -63.16 -24.21 -4.01
C LYS A 886 -64.30 -23.20 -3.87
N ALA A 887 -65.33 -23.33 -4.69
CA ALA A 887 -66.56 -22.55 -4.56
C ALA A 887 -67.16 -22.75 -3.15
N THR A 888 -67.66 -21.66 -2.58
CA THR A 888 -68.31 -21.61 -1.26
C THR A 888 -69.53 -22.54 -1.24
N GLU A 889 -69.88 -23.20 -0.12
CA GLU A 889 -71.02 -24.16 -0.08
C GLU A 889 -72.34 -23.53 -0.58
N ALA A 890 -72.58 -22.25 -0.29
CA ALA A 890 -73.74 -21.51 -0.80
C ALA A 890 -73.72 -21.31 -2.33
N GLU A 891 -72.54 -21.12 -2.94
CA GLU A 891 -72.41 -21.04 -4.40
C GLU A 891 -72.54 -22.41 -5.07
N LYS A 892 -72.13 -23.49 -4.39
CA LYS A 892 -72.38 -24.86 -4.85
C LYS A 892 -73.87 -25.17 -4.87
N LEU A 893 -74.60 -24.86 -3.79
CA LEU A 893 -76.05 -25.06 -3.72
C LEU A 893 -76.79 -24.28 -4.82
N LYS A 894 -76.45 -23.00 -5.02
CA LYS A 894 -77.03 -22.18 -6.11
C LYS A 894 -76.66 -22.68 -7.51
N ARG A 895 -75.48 -23.31 -7.68
CA ARG A 895 -75.07 -23.92 -8.95
C ARG A 895 -75.78 -25.26 -9.18
N GLU A 896 -75.95 -26.08 -8.15
CA GLU A 896 -76.71 -27.32 -8.23
C GLU A 896 -78.18 -27.05 -8.58
N GLU A 897 -78.82 -26.05 -7.97
CA GLU A 897 -80.19 -25.65 -8.30
C GLU A 897 -80.36 -25.17 -9.77
N LYS A 898 -79.32 -24.57 -10.36
CA LYS A 898 -79.33 -24.15 -11.77
C LYS A 898 -78.99 -25.25 -12.77
N ILE A 899 -78.21 -26.24 -12.36
CA ILE A 899 -77.68 -27.28 -13.28
C ILE A 899 -78.54 -28.55 -13.24
N LEU A 900 -79.12 -28.89 -12.08
CA LEU A 900 -79.87 -30.11 -11.85
C LEU A 900 -81.38 -29.85 -11.81
N VAL A 901 -81.92 -29.38 -12.94
CA VAL A 901 -83.37 -29.26 -13.16
C VAL A 901 -83.91 -30.49 -13.89
N THR A 902 -85.14 -30.89 -13.58
CA THR A 902 -85.82 -32.00 -14.28
C THR A 902 -87.29 -31.64 -14.52
N TYR A 903 -87.80 -32.08 -15.67
CA TYR A 903 -89.24 -32.11 -15.98
C TYR A 903 -89.81 -33.54 -15.88
N VAL A 904 -88.94 -34.55 -15.76
CA VAL A 904 -89.32 -35.97 -15.66
C VAL A 904 -89.43 -36.38 -14.20
N GLY A 905 -90.50 -37.11 -13.87
CA GLY A 905 -90.72 -37.65 -12.53
C GLY A 905 -89.73 -38.74 -12.13
N LYS A 906 -89.45 -38.84 -10.84
CA LYS A 906 -88.53 -39.80 -10.22
C LYS A 906 -89.30 -40.77 -9.33
N ARG A 907 -88.98 -42.06 -9.44
CA ARG A 907 -89.50 -43.11 -8.55
C ARG A 907 -88.57 -43.29 -7.36
N TYR A 908 -89.13 -43.29 -6.16
CA TYR A 908 -88.46 -43.55 -4.91
C TYR A 908 -89.02 -44.83 -4.31
N LEU A 909 -88.13 -45.79 -4.06
CA LEU A 909 -88.47 -47.00 -3.31
C LEU A 909 -88.25 -46.70 -1.83
N LEU A 910 -89.32 -46.66 -1.05
CA LEU A 910 -89.24 -46.34 0.38
C LEU A 910 -89.01 -47.62 1.19
N SER A 911 -88.27 -47.51 2.29
CA SER A 911 -87.75 -48.71 3.00
C SER A 911 -88.78 -49.40 3.90
N ALA A 912 -89.96 -48.82 4.11
CA ALA A 912 -90.99 -49.38 4.97
C ALA A 912 -91.67 -50.60 4.36
N LYS A 913 -91.85 -51.66 5.17
CA LYS A 913 -92.58 -52.88 4.81
C LYS A 913 -93.78 -53.04 5.75
N ILE A 914 -95.00 -53.01 5.20
CA ILE A 914 -96.24 -53.11 5.99
C ILE A 914 -96.81 -54.51 5.88
N LYS A 915 -97.16 -55.14 6.99
CA LYS A 915 -97.77 -56.48 6.95
C LYS A 915 -99.23 -56.38 6.53
N GLU A 916 -99.75 -57.43 5.91
CA GLU A 916 -101.13 -57.48 5.42
C GLU A 916 -102.20 -57.25 6.51
N ASP A 917 -101.98 -57.77 7.72
CA ASP A 917 -102.87 -57.60 8.87
C ASP A 917 -102.96 -56.16 9.38
N GLU A 918 -102.01 -55.31 8.99
CA GLU A 918 -101.88 -53.92 9.41
C GLU A 918 -102.22 -52.93 8.29
N ALA A 919 -102.36 -53.41 7.06
CA ALA A 919 -102.46 -52.57 5.85
C ALA A 919 -103.64 -51.59 5.91
N VAL A 920 -104.81 -52.04 6.36
CA VAL A 920 -106.02 -51.20 6.46
C VAL A 920 -105.79 -50.02 7.42
N ILE A 921 -105.18 -50.27 8.58
CA ILE A 921 -104.89 -49.22 9.58
C ILE A 921 -103.80 -48.28 9.06
N PHE A 922 -102.79 -48.84 8.38
CA PHE A 922 -101.73 -48.07 7.77
C PHE A 922 -102.23 -47.14 6.65
N PHE A 923 -103.15 -47.59 5.81
CA PHE A 923 -103.77 -46.77 4.76
C PHE A 923 -104.51 -45.57 5.36
N SER A 924 -105.31 -45.80 6.40
CA SER A 924 -105.97 -44.71 7.14
C SER A 924 -104.96 -43.79 7.83
N PHE A 925 -103.87 -44.32 8.37
CA PHE A 925 -102.80 -43.54 9.00
C PHE A 925 -102.12 -42.60 8.00
N ILE A 926 -101.69 -43.13 6.85
CA ILE A 926 -101.07 -42.33 5.80
C ILE A 926 -102.04 -41.26 5.31
N TYR A 927 -103.30 -41.61 5.05
CA TYR A 927 -104.30 -40.65 4.62
C TYR A 927 -104.48 -39.52 5.65
N SER A 928 -104.59 -39.86 6.93
CA SER A 928 -104.70 -38.86 8.00
C SER A 928 -103.47 -37.95 8.08
N ARG A 929 -102.25 -38.51 8.00
CA ARG A 929 -101.02 -37.71 8.07
C ARG A 929 -100.86 -36.80 6.85
N LEU A 930 -101.20 -37.28 5.67
CA LEU A 930 -101.21 -36.44 4.47
C LEU A 930 -102.27 -35.34 4.53
N LYS A 931 -103.44 -35.64 5.13
CA LYS A 931 -104.51 -34.67 5.31
C LYS A 931 -104.18 -33.59 6.35
N ASP A 932 -103.50 -33.95 7.44
CA ASP A 932 -103.03 -32.96 8.44
C ASP A 932 -102.13 -31.89 7.80
N MET A 933 -101.40 -32.28 6.75
CA MET A 933 -100.50 -31.41 6.01
C MET A 933 -101.21 -30.44 5.04
N GLU A 934 -102.54 -30.48 4.88
CA GLU A 934 -103.28 -29.46 4.11
C GLU A 934 -103.15 -28.06 4.75
N SER A 935 -102.92 -28.01 6.07
CA SER A 935 -102.85 -26.77 6.86
C SER A 935 -101.47 -26.10 6.91
N GLY A 936 -100.43 -26.69 6.29
CA GLY A 936 -99.05 -26.19 6.36
C GLY A 936 -98.81 -24.85 5.65
N TYR A 937 -97.97 -23.98 6.22
CA TYR A 937 -97.66 -22.66 5.63
C TYR A 937 -96.56 -22.71 4.56
N THR A 938 -95.50 -23.50 4.76
CA THR A 938 -94.34 -23.60 3.85
C THR A 938 -94.36 -24.84 2.96
N GLU A 939 -94.85 -25.96 3.49
CA GLU A 939 -95.02 -27.24 2.80
C GLU A 939 -96.44 -27.71 3.10
N ARG A 940 -97.25 -27.93 2.07
CA ARG A 940 -98.62 -28.42 2.25
C ARG A 940 -99.04 -29.40 1.17
N VAL A 941 -100.02 -30.22 1.51
CA VAL A 941 -100.65 -31.18 0.60
C VAL A 941 -101.94 -30.58 0.06
N GLU A 942 -102.21 -30.75 -1.23
CA GLU A 942 -103.44 -30.34 -1.91
C GLU A 942 -103.93 -31.50 -2.79
N ASP A 943 -105.22 -31.54 -3.14
CA ASP A 943 -105.82 -32.57 -4.02
C ASP A 943 -105.55 -34.03 -3.59
N LEU A 944 -105.61 -34.34 -2.29
CA LEU A 944 -105.43 -35.70 -1.77
C LEU A 944 -106.62 -36.60 -2.17
N GLN A 945 -106.36 -37.64 -2.95
CA GLN A 945 -107.32 -38.67 -3.34
C GLN A 945 -106.81 -40.05 -2.95
N GLU A 946 -107.69 -40.84 -2.33
CA GLU A 946 -107.47 -42.25 -2.05
C GLU A 946 -108.28 -43.09 -3.03
N TYR A 947 -107.63 -44.05 -3.70
CA TYR A 947 -108.30 -45.01 -4.58
C TYR A 947 -108.50 -46.34 -3.84
N ASP A 948 -109.52 -47.10 -4.23
CA ASP A 948 -109.72 -48.46 -3.74
C ASP A 948 -108.57 -49.38 -4.13
N GLU A 949 -108.42 -50.49 -3.40
CA GLU A 949 -107.36 -51.46 -3.68
C GLU A 949 -107.70 -52.27 -4.94
N GLU A 950 -106.83 -52.19 -5.95
CA GLU A 950 -106.99 -52.88 -7.23
C GLU A 950 -106.15 -54.16 -7.26
N GLU A 951 -106.73 -55.27 -7.70
CA GLU A 951 -106.01 -56.53 -7.96
C GLU A 951 -105.63 -56.59 -9.45
N LEU A 952 -104.33 -56.63 -9.72
CA LEU A 952 -103.79 -56.72 -11.08
C LEU A 952 -103.95 -58.14 -11.66
N PRO A 953 -103.91 -58.31 -13.00
CA PRO A 953 -104.04 -59.63 -13.65
C PRO A 953 -102.97 -60.67 -13.23
N ASP A 954 -101.89 -60.23 -12.58
CA ASP A 954 -100.80 -61.06 -12.07
C ASP A 954 -100.96 -61.45 -10.57
N GLY A 955 -102.09 -61.06 -9.95
CA GLY A 955 -102.40 -61.29 -8.53
C GLY A 955 -101.73 -60.31 -7.56
N THR A 956 -101.19 -59.19 -8.06
CA THR A 956 -100.61 -58.12 -7.22
C THR A 956 -101.70 -57.17 -6.75
N LEU A 957 -101.76 -56.92 -5.44
CA LEU A 957 -102.64 -55.91 -4.85
C LEU A 957 -101.96 -54.55 -4.84
N VAL A 958 -102.65 -53.51 -5.29
CA VAL A 958 -102.13 -52.14 -5.34
C VAL A 958 -103.12 -51.18 -4.71
N LYS A 959 -102.70 -50.53 -3.62
CA LYS A 959 -103.40 -49.39 -3.02
C LYS A 959 -102.69 -48.10 -3.41
N ARG A 960 -103.45 -47.11 -3.89
CA ARG A 960 -102.90 -45.88 -4.48
C ARG A 960 -103.43 -44.62 -3.80
N PHE A 961 -102.53 -43.69 -3.51
CA PHE A 961 -102.84 -42.33 -3.04
C PHE A 961 -102.21 -41.32 -3.98
N THR A 962 -103.00 -40.39 -4.51
CA THR A 962 -102.50 -39.28 -5.31
C THR A 962 -102.68 -37.98 -4.55
N PHE A 963 -101.68 -37.12 -4.62
CA PHE A 963 -101.73 -35.81 -3.98
C PHE A 963 -100.72 -34.86 -4.61
N LYS A 964 -100.97 -33.56 -4.49
CA LYS A 964 -100.04 -32.51 -4.88
C LYS A 964 -99.32 -32.00 -3.65
N CYS A 965 -97.99 -31.94 -3.70
CA CYS A 965 -97.21 -31.29 -2.66
C CYS A 965 -96.82 -29.89 -3.15
N VAL A 966 -97.22 -28.87 -2.40
CA VAL A 966 -96.94 -27.46 -2.68
C VAL A 966 -95.87 -26.97 -1.71
N LEU A 967 -94.75 -26.52 -2.27
CA LEU A 967 -93.62 -25.94 -1.55
C LEU A 967 -93.53 -24.44 -1.87
N LEU A 968 -93.54 -23.60 -0.84
CA LEU A 968 -93.34 -22.15 -0.94
C LEU A 968 -91.87 -21.81 -0.69
N VAL A 969 -91.15 -21.47 -1.75
CA VAL A 969 -89.71 -21.18 -1.68
C VAL A 969 -89.44 -19.80 -2.26
N GLU A 970 -88.88 -18.88 -1.45
CA GLU A 970 -88.61 -17.48 -1.82
C GLU A 970 -89.82 -16.74 -2.45
N GLY A 971 -91.04 -17.14 -2.10
CA GLY A 971 -92.28 -16.56 -2.63
C GLY A 971 -92.81 -17.21 -3.92
N GLU A 972 -92.07 -18.15 -4.51
CA GLU A 972 -92.55 -18.96 -5.64
C GLU A 972 -93.25 -20.24 -5.17
N ARG A 973 -94.37 -20.56 -5.83
CA ARG A 973 -95.15 -21.78 -5.58
C ARG A 973 -94.64 -22.90 -6.49
N VAL A 974 -93.95 -23.87 -5.90
CA VAL A 974 -93.51 -25.10 -6.59
C VAL A 974 -94.53 -26.21 -6.30
N VAL A 975 -95.10 -26.80 -7.36
CA VAL A 975 -96.12 -27.86 -7.23
C VAL A 975 -95.57 -29.15 -7.81
N ILE A 976 -95.68 -30.24 -7.04
CA ILE A 976 -95.21 -31.58 -7.40
C ILE A 976 -96.39 -32.53 -7.32
N ASP A 977 -96.69 -33.22 -8.42
CA ASP A 977 -97.68 -34.30 -8.45
C ASP A 977 -97.04 -35.59 -7.91
N ASN A 978 -97.68 -36.19 -6.93
CA ASN A 978 -97.20 -37.39 -6.26
C ASN A 978 -98.20 -38.53 -6.39
N ASP A 979 -97.65 -39.72 -6.61
CA ASP A 979 -98.39 -40.97 -6.71
C ASP A 979 -97.70 -41.99 -5.78
N LEU A 980 -98.30 -42.18 -4.60
CA LEU A 980 -97.83 -43.10 -3.58
C LEU A 980 -98.57 -44.42 -3.71
N ARG A 981 -97.83 -45.49 -3.98
CA ARG A 981 -98.36 -46.83 -4.22
C ARG A 981 -97.86 -47.78 -3.15
N CYS A 982 -98.80 -48.48 -2.54
CA CYS A 982 -98.51 -49.62 -1.69
C CYS A 982 -98.80 -50.88 -2.50
N THR A 983 -97.77 -51.63 -2.87
CA THR A 983 -97.88 -52.81 -3.74
C THR A 983 -97.54 -54.08 -2.97
N LYS A 984 -98.36 -55.13 -3.12
CA LYS A 984 -98.12 -56.46 -2.55
C LYS A 984 -98.18 -57.50 -3.67
N SER A 985 -97.04 -58.11 -3.97
CA SER A 985 -96.97 -59.21 -4.94
C SER A 985 -97.56 -60.51 -4.37
N SER A 986 -98.14 -61.36 -5.21
CA SER A 986 -98.78 -62.63 -4.82
C SER A 986 -97.90 -63.60 -4.00
N LYS A 987 -96.57 -63.43 -4.03
CA LYS A 987 -95.61 -64.23 -3.25
C LYS A 987 -95.16 -63.58 -1.93
N GLU A 988 -95.48 -62.31 -1.68
CA GLU A 988 -95.01 -61.55 -0.50
C GLU A 988 -96.14 -61.36 0.53
N LYS A 989 -95.81 -61.45 1.83
CA LYS A 989 -96.75 -61.19 2.94
C LYS A 989 -96.76 -59.74 3.44
N PHE A 990 -96.16 -58.82 2.68
CA PHE A 990 -96.03 -57.41 3.04
C PHE A 990 -96.21 -56.51 1.81
N TYR A 991 -96.71 -55.30 2.04
CA TYR A 991 -96.77 -54.21 1.08
C TYR A 991 -95.42 -53.47 1.06
N ARG A 992 -94.98 -53.12 -0.15
CA ARG A 992 -93.88 -52.19 -0.40
C ARG A 992 -94.45 -50.83 -0.75
N VAL A 993 -93.83 -49.76 -0.24
CA VAL A 993 -94.26 -48.39 -0.50
C VAL A 993 -93.35 -47.76 -1.54
N GLU A 994 -93.94 -47.30 -2.64
CA GLU A 994 -93.25 -46.62 -3.72
C GLU A 994 -93.87 -45.24 -3.92
N LEU A 995 -93.02 -44.22 -4.04
CA LEU A 995 -93.45 -42.85 -4.35
C LEU A 995 -92.96 -42.49 -5.74
N TYR A 996 -93.88 -42.12 -6.62
CA TYR A 996 -93.55 -41.46 -7.88
C TYR A 996 -93.86 -39.98 -7.76
N ALA A 997 -92.81 -39.14 -7.77
CA ALA A 997 -92.92 -37.69 -7.67
C ALA A 997 -92.54 -37.06 -9.01
N LYS A 998 -93.40 -36.23 -9.57
CA LYS A 998 -93.14 -35.49 -10.82
C LYS A 998 -93.47 -34.01 -10.67
N PRO A 999 -92.78 -33.12 -11.39
CA PRO A 999 -93.16 -31.72 -11.46
C PRO A 999 -94.59 -31.57 -12.02
N HIS A 1000 -95.37 -30.64 -11.49
CA HIS A 1000 -96.70 -30.35 -12.02
C HIS A 1000 -96.59 -29.54 -13.32
N GLY A 1001 -97.10 -30.10 -14.41
CA GLY A 1001 -96.96 -29.55 -15.77
C GLY A 1001 -95.55 -29.71 -16.34
N GLU A 1002 -95.28 -29.13 -17.52
CA GLU A 1002 -93.97 -29.17 -18.19
C GLU A 1002 -92.95 -28.19 -17.59
N LYS A 1003 -93.13 -27.79 -16.32
CA LYS A 1003 -92.28 -26.80 -15.65
C LYS A 1003 -91.04 -27.47 -15.07
N GLU A 1004 -89.87 -26.98 -15.49
CA GLU A 1004 -88.59 -27.43 -14.93
C GLU A 1004 -88.45 -27.00 -13.46
N ILE A 1005 -88.21 -27.97 -12.58
CA ILE A 1005 -87.93 -27.71 -11.16
C ILE A 1005 -86.60 -28.37 -10.76
N PRO A 1006 -85.85 -27.77 -9.82
CA PRO A 1006 -84.68 -28.40 -9.23
C PRO A 1006 -85.00 -29.79 -8.64
N LEU A 1007 -84.16 -30.78 -8.95
CA LEU A 1007 -84.31 -32.18 -8.49
C LEU A 1007 -84.44 -32.29 -6.96
N ARG A 1008 -83.79 -31.37 -6.24
CA ARG A 1008 -83.82 -31.24 -4.78
C ARG A 1008 -85.24 -31.17 -4.20
N TYR A 1009 -86.19 -30.55 -4.91
CA TYR A 1009 -87.57 -30.47 -4.44
C TYR A 1009 -88.29 -31.81 -4.51
N LEU A 1010 -88.01 -32.64 -5.53
CA LEU A 1010 -88.51 -34.02 -5.59
C LEU A 1010 -87.92 -34.87 -4.45
N ASP A 1011 -86.62 -34.71 -4.16
CA ASP A 1011 -85.97 -35.41 -3.05
C ASP A 1011 -86.54 -34.96 -1.69
N ARG A 1012 -86.92 -33.68 -1.54
CA ARG A 1012 -87.57 -33.14 -0.34
C ARG A 1012 -88.92 -33.82 -0.08
N VAL A 1013 -89.76 -34.00 -1.11
CA VAL A 1013 -91.03 -34.71 -0.97
C VAL A 1013 -90.82 -36.18 -0.62
N ALA A 1014 -89.82 -36.84 -1.21
CA ALA A 1014 -89.47 -38.21 -0.83
C ALA A 1014 -89.04 -38.32 0.65
N SER A 1015 -88.24 -37.36 1.14
CA SER A 1015 -87.87 -37.29 2.56
C SER A 1015 -89.10 -37.11 3.45
N MET A 1016 -90.02 -36.21 3.08
CA MET A 1016 -91.25 -35.95 3.80
C MET A 1016 -92.09 -37.22 3.98
N ILE A 1017 -92.32 -37.98 2.90
CA ILE A 1017 -93.05 -39.25 2.97
C ILE A 1017 -92.29 -40.28 3.81
N ASN A 1018 -90.96 -40.32 3.69
CA ASN A 1018 -90.15 -41.23 4.50
C ASN A 1018 -90.23 -40.90 6.01
N ASP A 1019 -90.37 -39.62 6.38
CA ASP A 1019 -90.56 -39.22 7.78
C ASP A 1019 -91.95 -39.60 8.30
N ILE A 1020 -93.00 -39.56 7.46
CA ILE A 1020 -94.32 -40.13 7.78
C ILE A 1020 -94.22 -41.64 8.02
N LEU A 1021 -93.46 -42.36 7.19
CA LEU A 1021 -93.24 -43.79 7.35
C LEU A 1021 -92.47 -44.15 8.63
N LYS A 1022 -91.49 -43.32 9.03
CA LYS A 1022 -90.82 -43.49 10.33
C LYS A 1022 -91.78 -43.26 11.50
N SER A 1023 -92.62 -42.22 11.42
CA SER A 1023 -93.66 -41.96 12.43
C SER A 1023 -94.62 -43.14 12.54
N TRP A 1024 -94.97 -43.79 11.42
CA TRP A 1024 -95.71 -45.05 11.45
C TRP A 1024 -94.96 -46.13 12.23
N GLU A 1025 -93.66 -46.36 11.98
CA GLU A 1025 -92.89 -47.38 12.72
C GLU A 1025 -92.84 -47.12 14.24
N GLU A 1026 -92.77 -45.86 14.66
CA GLU A 1026 -92.80 -45.44 16.06
C GLU A 1026 -94.19 -45.65 16.69
N GLU A 1027 -95.26 -45.27 15.99
CA GLU A 1027 -96.64 -45.29 16.52
C GLU A 1027 -97.37 -46.63 16.29
N ARG A 1028 -96.87 -47.48 15.40
CA ARG A 1028 -97.47 -48.77 14.99
C ARG A 1028 -97.85 -49.64 16.18
N LYS A 1029 -96.97 -49.78 17.18
CA LYS A 1029 -97.28 -50.59 18.39
C LYS A 1029 -98.46 -50.03 19.18
N ARG A 1030 -98.58 -48.70 19.26
CA ARG A 1030 -99.66 -48.02 20.00
C ARG A 1030 -100.99 -48.14 19.23
N LEU A 1031 -100.98 -47.88 17.93
CA LEU A 1031 -102.19 -47.90 17.09
C LEU A 1031 -102.79 -49.31 16.99
N LEU A 1032 -101.94 -50.34 16.86
CA LEU A 1032 -102.37 -51.75 16.80
C LEU A 1032 -102.81 -52.30 18.17
N SER A 1033 -102.34 -51.74 19.29
CA SER A 1033 -102.73 -52.18 20.64
C SER A 1033 -104.14 -51.78 21.06
N SER A 1034 -104.81 -50.89 20.31
CA SER A 1034 -106.23 -50.55 20.53
C SER A 1034 -107.20 -51.66 20.09
N ARG A 1035 -106.69 -52.74 19.49
CA ARG A 1035 -107.41 -53.98 19.18
C ARG A 1035 -107.08 -55.05 20.23
N ARG A 1036 -107.71 -54.94 21.39
CA ARG A 1036 -108.13 -56.09 22.18
C ARG A 1036 -109.51 -55.85 22.75
#